data_AF-A0A7R9B821-F1
#
_entry.id   AF-A0A7R9B821-F1
#
_cell.length_a   1.000
_cell.length_b   1.000
_cell.length_c   1.000
_cell.angle_alpha   90.00
_cell.angle_beta   90.00
_cell.angle_gamma   90.00
#
_symmetry.space_group_name_H-M   'P 1'
#
loop_
_entity.id
_entity.type
_entity.pdbx_description
1 polymer ?
#
loop_
_entity_poly.entity_id
_entity_poly.type
_entity_poly.pdbx_seq_one_letter_code
_entity_poly.pdbx_strand_id
1 'polypeptide(L)'
;EFCKRIILCNSVVWSCALTGKPGLTYQEALDSERNARQSLKDFPKELRAPVLYLASLTHRTSFGELSEDVFSYARERYFVGEHVEVWFDSEAWLECRVCNIIAPLDDCVTKLSASKPEDFNNSVASLYHYEVEKLDSCNDDVSEIHLVEASRIKRRKGAYTRERSKLFLKQHVAQDKTGLWTIKDRTFDKYCISKLNFGDLFVGASPVFEASKKFAKCSPPSSRHLVSNIQNGGLKKKRQESIEKYFTSPNRPVPGKCSPTKQPRQQSPAKQPIFSNKMSTKKTVTPDKKKSPSKRLAKKLKDKYAANSRKEELNKKLLENHKLKNVIIPLQKKNLSMQEKQKRIEEKLREREKRKEEKARLAEFMKEWNRHREDLELEDLKVLPIPSVINCGIPDENFGDFVMILEFFQSFRDILSLKSFFPGGVVSFEVMVRALVTKEVAGPLSDMIQMLLQTLFNMQEEEDDEILETNNLNTDVGLDMDKIGDVTTSEAMKAATAAVNWSQLSQGTPLNKLSLDAVALSEVLRLHLLSSGGRSGELSSKWRYQQRGGYTSLDDPGLQLRIEHPHILRALSVTSVCELPLGDKVRILTCLINQILTYAVVRDLIDERGDKMKQIKADLKAMQVAQSKKQREATALRYLRNTETSASALSNSERIVR
;
A
#
# COMPACT_ATOMS: atom_id res chain seq x y z
N GLU A 1 3.67 -9.14 -22.12
CA GLU A 1 4.34 -8.89 -20.81
C GLU A 1 4.16 -7.47 -20.32
N PHE A 2 4.29 -6.46 -21.19
CA PHE A 2 4.02 -5.03 -20.94
C PHE A 2 2.98 -4.73 -19.85
N CYS A 3 1.73 -5.22 -19.98
CA CYS A 3 0.68 -4.95 -18.99
C CYS A 3 0.99 -5.48 -17.58
N LYS A 4 1.70 -6.62 -17.45
CA LYS A 4 2.18 -7.10 -16.13
C LYS A 4 3.23 -6.16 -15.55
N ARG A 5 4.09 -5.59 -16.40
CA ARG A 5 5.15 -4.65 -16.02
C ARG A 5 4.56 -3.31 -15.58
N ILE A 6 3.56 -2.78 -16.28
CA ILE A 6 2.79 -1.61 -15.85
C ILE A 6 2.06 -1.87 -14.53
N ILE A 7 1.38 -3.02 -14.39
CA ILE A 7 0.71 -3.38 -13.12
C ILE A 7 1.72 -3.47 -11.97
N LEU A 8 2.92 -4.03 -12.19
CA LEU A 8 3.97 -4.10 -11.18
C LEU A 8 4.51 -2.71 -10.83
N CYS A 9 4.86 -1.88 -11.82
CA CYS A 9 5.34 -0.52 -11.61
C CYS A 9 4.32 0.36 -10.88
N ASN A 10 3.03 0.20 -11.17
CA ASN A 10 1.93 0.94 -10.55
C ASN A 10 1.39 0.28 -9.27
N SER A 11 1.97 -0.85 -8.83
CA SER A 11 1.60 -1.50 -7.56
C SER A 11 2.48 -1.02 -6.42
N VAL A 12 1.88 -0.82 -5.24
CA VAL A 12 2.55 -0.34 -4.02
C VAL A 12 3.38 -1.44 -3.32
N VAL A 13 4.20 -2.17 -4.09
CA VAL A 13 5.06 -3.26 -3.62
C VAL A 13 6.53 -2.87 -3.50
N TRP A 14 6.91 -1.70 -4.02
CA TRP A 14 8.28 -1.24 -4.03
C TRP A 14 8.66 -0.60 -2.70
N SER A 15 9.98 -0.52 -2.47
CA SER A 15 10.55 0.23 -1.37
C SER A 15 11.76 1.01 -1.88
N CYS A 16 11.97 2.21 -1.35
CA CYS A 16 13.13 3.03 -1.69
C CYS A 16 14.41 2.42 -1.09
N ALA A 17 15.44 2.11 -1.89
CA ALA A 17 16.65 1.46 -1.37
C ALA A 17 17.40 2.32 -0.34
N LEU A 18 17.33 3.65 -0.48
CA LEU A 18 18.05 4.60 0.38
C LEU A 18 17.33 4.89 1.70
N THR A 19 16.03 5.19 1.66
CA THR A 19 15.24 5.48 2.88
C THR A 19 14.75 4.19 3.55
N GLY A 20 14.53 3.12 2.77
CA GLY A 20 13.83 1.90 3.17
C GLY A 20 12.34 2.10 3.46
N LYS A 21 11.72 3.17 2.94
CA LYS A 21 10.27 3.37 3.01
C LYS A 21 9.58 2.33 2.11
N PRO A 22 8.75 1.42 2.66
CA PRO A 22 8.00 0.44 1.88
C PRO A 22 6.65 1.00 1.41
N GLY A 23 5.96 0.24 0.55
CA GLY A 23 4.59 0.57 0.14
C GLY A 23 4.52 1.68 -0.91
N LEU A 24 5.52 1.75 -1.79
CA LEU A 24 5.62 2.72 -2.86
C LEU A 24 5.35 2.04 -4.21
N THR A 25 4.85 2.80 -5.19
CA THR A 25 4.98 2.45 -6.60
C THR A 25 6.44 2.58 -7.08
N TYR A 26 6.75 2.07 -8.26
CA TYR A 26 8.10 2.16 -8.83
C TYR A 26 8.54 3.63 -9.01
N GLN A 27 7.65 4.48 -9.50
CA GLN A 27 7.94 5.90 -9.70
C GLN A 27 8.15 6.62 -8.37
N GLU A 28 7.27 6.41 -7.38
CA GLU A 28 7.44 6.98 -6.03
C GLU A 28 8.72 6.48 -5.33
N ALA A 29 9.14 5.24 -5.60
CA ALA A 29 10.40 4.71 -5.09
C ALA A 29 11.61 5.43 -5.73
N LEU A 30 11.61 5.63 -7.05
CA LEU A 30 12.63 6.41 -7.76
C LEU A 30 12.69 7.87 -7.31
N ASP A 31 11.54 8.53 -7.13
CA ASP A 31 11.48 9.91 -6.67
C ASP A 31 11.90 10.02 -5.19
N SER A 32 11.51 9.05 -4.35
CA SER A 32 12.03 8.94 -2.98
C SER A 32 13.55 8.69 -2.96
N GLU A 33 14.12 8.00 -3.94
CA GLU A 33 15.57 7.86 -4.08
C GLU A 33 16.24 9.13 -4.57
N ARG A 34 15.68 9.83 -5.56
CA ARG A 34 16.21 11.12 -6.04
C ARG A 34 16.27 12.14 -4.91
N ASN A 35 15.18 12.26 -4.14
CA ASN A 35 15.07 13.15 -2.97
C ASN A 35 16.02 12.75 -1.83
N ALA A 36 16.23 11.43 -1.61
CA ALA A 36 17.21 10.94 -0.66
C ALA A 36 18.66 11.25 -1.10
N ARG A 37 19.00 11.07 -2.38
CA ARG A 37 20.32 11.42 -2.94
C ARG A 37 20.60 12.92 -2.79
N GLN A 38 19.61 13.78 -3.05
CA GLN A 38 19.75 15.22 -2.86
C GLN A 38 19.93 15.57 -1.38
N SER A 39 19.08 15.04 -0.49
CA SER A 39 19.19 15.23 0.96
C SER A 39 20.55 14.83 1.55
N LEU A 40 21.17 13.78 0.98
CA LEU A 40 22.52 13.28 1.33
C LEU A 40 23.66 14.14 0.76
N LYS A 41 23.51 14.71 -0.44
CA LYS A 41 24.48 15.69 -0.98
C LYS A 41 24.52 16.94 -0.09
N ASP A 42 23.33 17.42 0.26
CA ASP A 42 23.10 18.65 1.03
C ASP A 42 23.26 18.45 2.55
N PHE A 43 23.71 17.28 3.00
CA PHE A 43 24.02 17.03 4.41
C PHE A 43 25.33 17.76 4.78
N PRO A 44 25.36 18.60 5.84
CA PRO A 44 26.53 19.40 6.20
C PRO A 44 27.82 18.56 6.26
N LYS A 45 28.91 19.04 5.67
CA LYS A 45 30.18 18.30 5.55
C LYS A 45 30.86 18.14 6.91
N GLU A 46 30.78 19.21 7.69
CA GLU A 46 31.26 19.44 9.04
C GLU A 46 30.70 18.37 9.99
N LEU A 47 29.38 18.11 9.90
CA LEU A 47 28.70 17.12 10.74
C LEU A 47 28.97 15.66 10.37
N ARG A 48 29.60 15.35 9.23
CA ARG A 48 29.80 13.97 8.79
C ARG A 48 30.73 13.21 9.73
N ALA A 49 31.87 13.81 10.09
CA ALA A 49 32.84 13.20 10.99
C ALA A 49 32.29 13.05 12.43
N PRO A 50 31.73 14.09 13.10
CA PRO A 50 31.11 13.95 14.42
C PRO A 50 29.98 12.92 14.48
N VAL A 51 29.03 12.95 13.54
CA VAL A 51 27.87 12.03 13.55
C VAL A 51 28.32 10.58 13.34
N LEU A 52 29.35 10.34 12.54
CA LEU A 52 29.94 9.01 12.39
C LEU A 52 30.75 8.62 13.64
N TYR A 53 31.59 9.50 14.19
CA TYR A 53 32.34 9.21 15.41
C TYR A 53 31.41 8.82 16.56
N LEU A 54 30.33 9.57 16.80
CA LEU A 54 29.31 9.25 17.79
C LEU A 54 28.65 7.89 17.53
N ALA A 55 28.35 7.54 16.28
CA ALA A 55 27.80 6.23 15.95
C ALA A 55 28.75 5.08 16.30
N SER A 56 30.08 5.28 16.24
CA SER A 56 31.07 4.26 16.62
C SER A 56 31.06 3.92 18.11
N LEU A 57 30.61 4.86 18.95
CA LEU A 57 30.50 4.72 20.40
C LEU A 57 29.19 4.05 20.85
N THR A 58 28.25 3.80 19.93
CA THR A 58 26.95 3.20 20.28
C THR A 58 27.02 1.67 20.32
N HIS A 59 26.28 1.07 21.26
CA HIS A 59 26.17 -0.39 21.41
C HIS A 59 24.71 -0.84 21.34
N ARG A 60 24.04 -0.46 20.24
CA ARG A 60 22.62 -0.73 20.02
C ARG A 60 22.38 -1.84 18.99
N THR A 61 21.38 -2.66 19.25
CA THR A 61 20.87 -3.72 18.35
C THR A 61 19.75 -3.22 17.43
N SER A 62 19.09 -2.11 17.79
CA SER A 62 18.09 -1.43 16.98
C SER A 62 18.71 -0.23 16.28
N PHE A 63 18.55 -0.14 14.96
CA PHE A 63 18.96 1.05 14.19
C PHE A 63 18.22 2.32 14.67
N GLY A 64 16.97 2.17 15.12
CA GLY A 64 16.18 3.28 15.64
C GLY A 64 16.80 3.88 16.91
N GLU A 65 17.22 3.02 17.85
CA GLU A 65 17.90 3.42 19.09
C GLU A 65 19.22 4.15 18.76
N LEU A 66 20.08 3.56 17.92
CA LEU A 66 21.33 4.18 17.47
C LEU A 66 21.09 5.57 16.84
N SER A 67 20.10 5.67 15.93
CA SER A 67 19.83 6.94 15.24
C SER A 67 19.33 8.04 16.16
N GLU A 68 18.63 7.68 17.25
CA GLU A 68 18.12 8.65 18.23
C GLU A 68 19.18 9.04 19.25
N ASP A 69 20.03 8.11 19.70
CA ASP A 69 21.19 8.40 20.56
C ASP A 69 22.12 9.43 19.90
N VAL A 70 22.50 9.19 18.64
CA VAL A 70 23.39 10.07 17.88
C VAL A 70 22.70 11.40 17.57
N PHE A 71 21.42 11.40 17.19
CA PHE A 71 20.70 12.63 16.90
C PHE A 71 20.49 13.50 18.15
N SER A 72 20.06 12.93 19.27
CA SER A 72 19.82 13.66 20.52
C SER A 72 21.10 14.31 21.04
N TYR A 73 22.23 13.59 21.03
CA TYR A 73 23.52 14.14 21.44
C TYR A 73 23.98 15.30 20.54
N ALA A 74 23.93 15.11 19.21
CA ALA A 74 24.40 16.08 18.24
C ALA A 74 23.44 17.27 18.05
N ARG A 75 22.14 17.13 18.35
CA ARG A 75 21.13 18.20 18.18
C ARG A 75 21.49 19.48 18.93
N GLU A 76 22.00 19.34 20.15
CA GLU A 76 22.17 20.45 21.12
C GLU A 76 23.64 20.83 21.38
N ARG A 77 24.57 20.19 20.65
CA ARG A 77 26.00 20.47 20.70
C ARG A 77 26.49 20.87 19.32
N TYR A 78 27.27 21.95 19.25
CA TYR A 78 27.90 22.41 18.02
C TYR A 78 29.36 21.95 18.02
N PHE A 79 29.87 21.48 16.88
CA PHE A 79 31.21 20.87 16.80
C PHE A 79 32.26 21.86 16.29
N VAL A 80 33.53 21.63 16.62
CA VAL A 80 34.64 22.45 16.10
C VAL A 80 34.66 22.39 14.57
N GLY A 81 34.80 23.55 13.93
CA GLY A 81 34.74 23.71 12.48
C GLY A 81 33.32 23.76 11.89
N GLU A 82 32.26 23.71 12.70
CA GLU A 82 30.87 23.78 12.23
C GLU A 82 30.44 25.22 11.87
N HIS A 83 29.67 25.36 10.78
CA HIS A 83 29.01 26.60 10.38
C HIS A 83 27.66 26.78 11.08
N VAL A 84 27.48 27.91 11.75
CA VAL A 84 26.35 28.23 12.64
C VAL A 84 25.85 29.66 12.44
N GLU A 85 24.59 29.90 12.79
CA GLU A 85 24.01 31.24 12.90
C GLU A 85 24.11 31.72 14.35
N VAL A 86 24.62 32.94 14.58
CA VAL A 86 24.86 33.51 15.91
C VAL A 86 24.21 34.89 16.06
N TRP A 87 23.75 35.20 17.28
CA TRP A 87 23.19 36.49 17.66
C TRP A 87 24.15 37.31 18.55
N PHE A 88 24.66 38.42 18.02
CA PHE A 88 25.64 39.30 18.67
C PHE A 88 25.03 40.63 19.17
N ASP A 89 23.77 40.62 19.59
CA ASP A 89 22.98 41.81 19.99
C ASP A 89 22.74 42.85 18.87
N SER A 90 23.26 42.62 17.67
CA SER A 90 22.74 43.16 16.41
C SER A 90 21.38 42.56 16.05
N GLU A 91 20.47 43.31 15.42
CA GLU A 91 19.11 42.83 15.05
C GLU A 91 19.06 41.69 13.99
N ALA A 92 20.19 41.10 13.63
CA ALA A 92 20.32 40.03 12.65
C ALA A 92 21.17 38.86 13.18
N TRP A 93 20.85 37.66 12.68
CA TRP A 93 21.68 36.46 12.84
C TRP A 93 22.79 36.47 11.80
N LEU A 94 24.05 36.31 12.24
CA LEU A 94 25.22 36.28 11.37
C LEU A 94 25.77 34.86 11.23
N GLU A 95 26.32 34.52 10.06
CA GLU A 95 26.94 33.23 9.82
C GLU A 95 28.38 33.22 10.35
N CYS A 96 28.71 32.22 11.16
CA CYS A 96 29.97 32.12 11.89
C CYS A 96 30.48 30.67 11.89
N ARG A 97 31.79 30.52 12.15
CA ARG A 97 32.46 29.22 12.30
C ARG A 97 32.82 28.98 13.76
N VAL A 98 32.44 27.83 14.31
CA VAL A 98 32.87 27.41 15.65
C VAL A 98 34.36 27.08 15.63
N CYS A 99 35.15 27.83 16.39
CA CYS A 99 36.60 27.64 16.49
C CYS A 99 37.00 26.77 17.67
N ASN A 100 36.32 26.92 18.81
CA ASN A 100 36.66 26.23 20.05
C ASN A 100 35.44 26.17 20.98
N ILE A 101 35.49 25.33 22.02
CA ILE A 101 34.35 25.04 22.90
C ILE A 101 34.85 24.99 24.34
N ILE A 102 34.24 25.80 25.21
CA ILE A 102 34.60 25.91 26.63
C ILE A 102 33.58 25.13 27.47
N ALA A 103 34.09 24.18 28.26
CA ALA A 103 33.30 23.42 29.21
C ALA A 103 32.93 24.28 30.44
N PRO A 104 31.74 24.10 31.03
CA PRO A 104 31.38 24.76 32.29
C PRO A 104 32.26 24.27 33.47
N LEU A 105 32.48 25.13 34.46
CA LEU A 105 33.17 24.75 35.70
C LEU A 105 32.37 23.70 36.49
N ASP A 106 33.07 22.80 37.19
CA ASP A 106 32.50 21.60 37.85
C ASP A 106 31.37 21.90 38.86
N ASP A 107 31.43 23.06 39.54
CA ASP A 107 30.41 23.53 40.49
C ASP A 107 29.00 23.71 39.85
N CYS A 108 28.94 23.97 38.54
CA CYS A 108 27.68 24.08 37.81
C CYS A 108 27.07 22.70 37.48
N VAL A 109 27.91 21.69 37.23
CA VAL A 109 27.47 20.34 36.85
C VAL A 109 26.86 19.60 38.04
N THR A 110 27.41 19.84 39.24
CA THR A 110 27.01 19.13 40.48
C THR A 110 25.57 19.45 40.91
N LYS A 111 25.00 20.58 40.48
CA LYS A 111 23.63 20.99 40.83
C LYS A 111 22.54 20.30 39.99
N LEU A 112 22.91 19.65 38.88
CA LEU A 112 21.96 19.08 37.92
C LEU A 112 21.77 17.56 38.04
N SER A 113 22.60 16.85 38.80
CA SER A 113 22.65 15.38 38.87
C SER A 113 21.46 14.71 39.60
N ALA A 114 20.35 15.45 39.80
CA ALA A 114 19.12 14.98 40.45
C ALA A 114 17.96 14.72 39.46
N SER A 115 18.15 14.96 38.16
CA SER A 115 17.14 14.77 37.12
C SER A 115 17.28 13.43 36.37
N LYS A 116 16.30 13.09 35.51
CA LYS A 116 16.32 11.86 34.69
C LYS A 116 17.41 11.96 33.61
N PRO A 117 17.99 10.83 33.14
CA PRO A 117 19.13 10.85 32.21
C PRO A 117 18.85 11.55 30.86
N GLU A 118 17.61 11.50 30.34
CA GLU A 118 17.23 12.20 29.10
C GLU A 118 17.13 13.73 29.31
N ASP A 119 16.70 14.19 30.49
CA ASP A 119 16.64 15.61 30.83
C ASP A 119 18.04 16.17 31.16
N PHE A 120 18.90 15.35 31.79
CA PHE A 120 20.27 15.70 32.16
C PHE A 120 21.16 16.02 30.95
N ASN A 121 21.14 15.17 29.91
CA ASN A 121 21.98 15.37 28.72
C ASN A 121 21.68 16.65 27.93
N ASN A 122 20.42 17.12 27.96
CA ASN A 122 19.99 18.36 27.33
C ASN A 122 20.30 19.56 28.23
N SER A 123 19.98 19.48 29.52
CA SER A 123 20.23 20.57 30.49
C SER A 123 21.72 20.85 30.75
N VAL A 124 22.62 19.93 30.41
CA VAL A 124 24.07 20.15 30.43
C VAL A 124 24.57 20.76 29.12
N ALA A 125 23.87 20.58 27.99
CA ALA A 125 24.28 21.15 26.69
C ALA A 125 24.18 22.69 26.66
N SER A 126 23.22 23.26 27.38
CA SER A 126 23.04 24.71 27.52
C SER A 126 24.12 25.43 28.35
N LEU A 127 25.03 24.70 29.01
CA LEU A 127 26.08 25.27 29.85
C LEU A 127 27.42 25.51 29.13
N TYR A 128 27.56 25.00 27.90
CA TYR A 128 28.76 25.21 27.09
C TYR A 128 28.79 26.62 26.48
N HIS A 129 29.99 27.17 26.39
CA HIS A 129 30.24 28.41 25.66
C HIS A 129 31.08 28.07 24.43
N TYR A 130 30.86 28.82 23.34
CA TYR A 130 31.45 28.57 22.03
C TYR A 130 32.24 29.80 21.60
N GLU A 131 33.50 29.60 21.23
CA GLU A 131 34.31 30.63 20.57
C GLU A 131 34.00 30.54 19.07
N VAL A 132 33.48 31.63 18.50
CA VAL A 132 33.02 31.70 17.11
C VAL A 132 33.69 32.84 16.36
N GLU A 133 33.99 32.60 15.09
CA GLU A 133 34.61 33.54 14.15
C GLU A 133 33.56 34.00 13.12
N LYS A 134 33.47 35.32 12.89
CA LYS A 134 32.61 35.90 11.85
C LYS A 134 33.14 35.56 10.45
N LEU A 135 32.24 35.23 9.52
CA LEU A 135 32.57 35.06 8.11
C LEU A 135 32.29 36.36 7.35
N ASP A 136 33.23 37.29 7.42
CA ASP A 136 33.07 38.60 6.77
C ASP A 136 33.12 38.51 5.24
N SER A 137 32.26 39.28 4.59
CA SER A 137 32.17 39.36 3.12
C SER A 137 33.15 40.36 2.49
N CYS A 138 34.08 40.91 3.28
CA CYS A 138 34.93 42.04 2.96
C CYS A 138 36.38 41.74 3.40
N ASN A 139 37.36 42.07 2.56
CA ASN A 139 38.78 41.77 2.85
C ASN A 139 39.36 42.71 3.93
N ASP A 140 39.47 42.23 5.16
CA ASP A 140 40.44 42.72 6.16
C ASP A 140 40.92 41.54 7.03
N ASP A 141 42.24 41.38 7.19
CA ASP A 141 42.89 40.16 7.72
C ASP A 141 42.83 40.02 9.27
N VAL A 142 41.68 40.32 9.90
CA VAL A 142 41.48 40.18 11.37
C VAL A 142 40.18 39.45 11.69
N SER A 143 40.25 38.12 11.78
CA SER A 143 39.19 37.26 12.30
C SER A 143 38.81 37.61 13.75
N GLU A 144 37.73 38.35 13.98
CA GLU A 144 37.24 38.62 15.33
C GLU A 144 36.58 37.38 15.98
N ILE A 145 37.27 36.77 16.95
CA ILE A 145 36.74 35.67 17.76
C ILE A 145 35.84 36.21 18.88
N HIS A 146 34.62 35.69 18.98
CA HIS A 146 33.62 36.07 19.96
C HIS A 146 33.25 34.87 20.85
N LEU A 147 33.07 35.11 22.15
CA LEU A 147 32.57 34.09 23.09
C LEU A 147 31.04 34.16 23.22
N VAL A 148 30.37 33.03 23.03
CA VAL A 148 28.91 32.98 22.87
C VAL A 148 28.30 31.84 23.70
N GLU A 149 27.23 32.13 24.44
CA GLU A 149 26.43 31.12 25.15
C GLU A 149 25.67 30.19 24.19
N ALA A 150 25.44 28.94 24.59
CA ALA A 150 24.58 27.98 23.88
C ALA A 150 23.17 28.49 23.51
N SER A 151 22.67 29.52 24.20
CA SER A 151 21.37 30.18 23.97
C SER A 151 21.33 31.06 22.71
N ARG A 152 22.49 31.59 22.28
CA ARG A 152 22.64 32.60 21.20
C ARG A 152 23.19 32.03 19.89
N ILE A 153 23.37 30.71 19.82
CA ILE A 153 23.92 29.95 18.69
C ILE A 153 22.87 28.94 18.20
N LYS A 154 22.70 28.82 16.88
CA LYS A 154 21.80 27.84 16.27
C LYS A 154 22.33 27.36 14.91
N ARG A 155 21.86 26.21 14.45
CA ARG A 155 22.07 25.77 13.06
C ARG A 155 21.10 26.47 12.11
N ARG A 156 21.52 26.71 10.87
CA ARG A 156 20.65 27.12 9.76
C ARG A 156 19.42 26.21 9.69
N LYS A 157 18.23 26.80 9.60
CA LYS A 157 16.95 26.08 9.68
C LYS A 157 16.88 24.94 8.65
N GLY A 158 16.78 23.69 9.13
CA GLY A 158 16.70 22.50 8.28
C GLY A 158 18.04 21.88 7.85
N ALA A 159 19.19 22.44 8.24
CA ALA A 159 20.51 21.87 7.93
C ALA A 159 20.70 20.46 8.54
N TYR A 160 20.32 20.29 9.81
CA TYR A 160 20.39 19.01 10.53
C TYR A 160 19.03 18.69 11.18
N THR A 161 18.38 17.62 10.74
CA THR A 161 17.11 17.11 11.31
C THR A 161 17.24 15.62 11.63
N ARG A 162 16.30 15.09 12.43
CA ARG A 162 16.25 13.67 12.79
C ARG A 162 16.23 12.77 11.54
N GLU A 163 15.45 13.15 10.54
CA GLU A 163 15.27 12.43 9.28
C GLU A 163 16.56 12.45 8.45
N ARG A 164 17.25 13.60 8.38
CA ARG A 164 18.52 13.76 7.66
C ARG A 164 19.65 12.98 8.34
N SER A 165 19.76 13.06 9.66
CA SER A 165 20.72 12.28 10.47
C SER A 165 20.51 10.77 10.27
N LYS A 166 19.26 10.31 10.41
CA LYS A 166 18.87 8.91 10.21
C LYS A 166 19.15 8.42 8.79
N LEU A 167 18.86 9.23 7.76
CA LEU A 167 19.14 8.88 6.36
C LEU A 167 20.65 8.77 6.10
N PHE A 168 21.45 9.70 6.63
CA PHE A 168 22.91 9.70 6.51
C PHE A 168 23.54 8.47 7.19
N LEU A 169 23.20 8.23 8.47
CA LEU A 169 23.67 7.08 9.24
C LEU A 169 23.37 5.76 8.51
N LYS A 170 22.16 5.60 7.95
CA LYS A 170 21.74 4.38 7.23
C LYS A 170 22.65 3.99 6.06
N GLN A 171 23.31 4.95 5.39
CA GLN A 171 24.25 4.66 4.32
C GLN A 171 25.59 4.11 4.84
N HIS A 172 25.94 4.47 6.08
CA HIS A 172 27.27 4.29 6.66
C HIS A 172 27.37 3.19 7.72
N VAL A 173 26.27 2.82 8.39
CA VAL A 173 26.24 1.69 9.34
C VAL A 173 25.74 0.38 8.71
N ALA A 174 26.13 -0.74 9.30
CA ALA A 174 25.68 -2.12 9.02
C ALA A 174 25.52 -2.90 10.33
N GLN A 175 24.91 -4.09 10.29
CA GLN A 175 24.97 -5.02 11.42
C GLN A 175 26.22 -5.89 11.31
N ASP A 176 26.98 -5.98 12.38
CA ASP A 176 28.07 -6.95 12.53
C ASP A 176 27.51 -8.37 12.83
N LYS A 177 28.38 -9.39 12.76
CA LYS A 177 28.12 -10.79 13.15
C LYS A 177 27.50 -10.93 14.55
N THR A 178 27.76 -9.98 15.44
CA THR A 178 27.18 -9.89 16.79
C THR A 178 25.74 -9.35 16.82
N GLY A 179 25.22 -8.80 15.72
CA GLY A 179 23.90 -8.15 15.65
C GLY A 179 23.87 -6.73 16.22
N LEU A 180 25.03 -6.16 16.56
CA LEU A 180 25.20 -4.74 16.88
C LEU A 180 25.33 -3.92 15.59
N TRP A 181 24.82 -2.70 15.61
CA TRP A 181 25.04 -1.75 14.51
C TRP A 181 26.40 -1.08 14.65
N THR A 182 27.27 -1.27 13.66
CA THR A 182 28.61 -0.69 13.60
C THR A 182 28.79 0.07 12.29
N ILE A 183 29.82 0.90 12.20
CA ILE A 183 30.17 1.63 10.97
C ILE A 183 30.85 0.66 10.00
N LYS A 184 30.51 0.75 8.71
CA LYS A 184 31.14 -0.05 7.64
C LYS A 184 32.62 0.33 7.48
N ASP A 185 33.50 -0.64 7.33
CA ASP A 185 34.97 -0.45 7.17
C ASP A 185 35.32 0.63 6.13
N ARG A 186 34.72 0.57 4.94
CA ARG A 186 34.85 1.59 3.87
C ARG A 186 34.57 3.05 4.30
N THR A 187 33.84 3.23 5.40
CA THR A 187 33.51 4.54 5.99
C THR A 187 34.57 4.96 7.01
N PHE A 188 35.13 4.01 7.79
CA PHE A 188 36.27 4.26 8.68
C PHE A 188 37.45 4.85 7.89
N ASP A 189 37.80 4.23 6.76
CA ASP A 189 38.88 4.72 5.89
C ASP A 189 38.54 6.08 5.28
N LYS A 190 37.36 6.19 4.66
CA LYS A 190 36.94 7.39 3.92
C LYS A 190 36.88 8.67 4.77
N TYR A 191 36.51 8.55 6.05
CA TYR A 191 36.45 9.68 6.98
C TYR A 191 37.55 9.64 8.04
N CYS A 192 38.54 8.73 7.89
CA CYS A 192 39.67 8.55 8.81
C CYS A 192 39.26 8.45 10.30
N ILE A 193 38.13 7.81 10.59
CA ILE A 193 37.50 7.84 11.93
C ILE A 193 38.44 7.27 13.00
N SER A 194 39.26 6.29 12.66
CA SER A 194 40.28 5.68 13.55
C SER A 194 41.42 6.64 13.96
N LYS A 195 41.50 7.83 13.36
CA LYS A 195 42.49 8.88 13.69
C LYS A 195 41.88 10.09 14.40
N LEU A 196 40.55 10.16 14.49
CA LEU A 196 39.86 11.26 15.18
C LEU A 196 39.83 10.97 16.69
N ASN A 197 40.29 11.91 17.51
CA ASN A 197 40.01 11.88 18.94
C ASN A 197 38.75 12.71 19.23
N PHE A 198 38.03 12.37 20.30
CA PHE A 198 36.86 13.14 20.70
C PHE A 198 37.21 14.62 20.97
N GLY A 199 38.38 14.89 21.57
CA GLY A 199 38.86 16.25 21.83
C GLY A 199 39.09 17.12 20.59
N ASP A 200 39.26 16.52 19.41
CA ASP A 200 39.38 17.25 18.14
C ASP A 200 38.00 17.71 17.61
N LEU A 201 36.90 17.15 18.16
CA LEU A 201 35.52 17.36 17.72
C LEU A 201 34.70 18.16 18.75
N PHE A 202 34.90 17.88 20.04
CA PHE A 202 34.16 18.46 21.15
C PHE A 202 34.95 18.37 22.48
N VAL A 203 34.74 19.33 23.39
CA VAL A 203 35.45 19.38 24.68
C VAL A 203 34.88 18.40 25.72
N GLY A 204 35.75 17.82 26.55
CA GLY A 204 35.37 16.96 27.68
C GLY A 204 35.51 15.46 27.41
N ALA A 205 34.82 14.64 28.22
CA ALA A 205 34.86 13.19 28.10
C ALA A 205 33.96 12.67 26.96
N SER A 206 34.44 11.66 26.22
CA SER A 206 33.67 11.00 25.16
C SER A 206 32.34 10.45 25.70
N PRO A 207 31.21 10.63 24.98
CA PRO A 207 29.90 10.21 25.47
C PRO A 207 29.79 8.69 25.63
N VAL A 208 29.15 8.28 26.71
CA VAL A 208 28.84 6.87 27.01
C VAL A 208 27.36 6.62 26.71
N PHE A 209 27.08 5.86 25.66
CA PHE A 209 25.73 5.46 25.28
C PHE A 209 25.31 4.15 25.96
N GLU A 210 24.04 4.03 26.34
CA GLU A 210 23.53 2.80 26.96
C GLU A 210 23.56 1.61 25.96
N ALA A 211 24.04 0.44 26.40
CA ALA A 211 23.94 -0.77 25.60
C ALA A 211 22.49 -1.31 25.52
N SER A 212 22.07 -1.88 24.38
CA SER A 212 20.74 -2.53 24.29
C SER A 212 20.62 -3.68 25.31
N LYS A 213 19.49 -3.77 26.02
CA LYS A 213 19.19 -4.72 27.12
C LYS A 213 19.37 -6.22 26.80
N LYS A 214 19.54 -6.60 25.53
CA LYS A 214 19.85 -7.97 25.10
C LYS A 214 21.34 -8.33 25.29
N PHE A 215 22.25 -7.36 25.19
CA PHE A 215 23.70 -7.56 25.35
C PHE A 215 24.19 -7.38 26.79
N ALA A 216 23.51 -6.54 27.58
CA ALA A 216 23.81 -6.27 28.99
C ALA A 216 23.68 -7.49 29.95
N LYS A 217 23.43 -8.70 29.43
CA LYS A 217 23.39 -9.96 30.18
C LYS A 217 24.64 -10.84 30.00
N CYS A 218 25.62 -10.42 29.21
CA CYS A 218 26.82 -11.23 28.91
C CYS A 218 28.16 -10.61 29.34
N SER A 219 28.16 -9.50 30.07
CA SER A 219 29.33 -8.94 30.74
C SER A 219 29.42 -9.41 32.20
N PRO A 220 30.64 -9.69 32.73
CA PRO A 220 30.81 -10.09 34.13
C PRO A 220 30.62 -8.89 35.07
N PRO A 221 30.07 -9.08 36.29
CA PRO A 221 29.84 -7.99 37.22
C PRO A 221 31.11 -7.60 37.97
N SER A 222 31.50 -6.32 37.90
CA SER A 222 32.38 -5.72 38.91
C SER A 222 31.55 -5.20 40.09
N SER A 223 32.16 -5.11 41.27
CA SER A 223 31.49 -5.17 42.57
C SER A 223 30.66 -3.92 42.96
N ARG A 224 29.45 -4.15 43.51
CA ARG A 224 29.14 -3.90 44.95
C ARG A 224 27.68 -4.21 45.39
N HIS A 225 27.60 -4.81 46.59
CA HIS A 225 26.53 -4.96 47.59
C HIS A 225 25.01 -4.84 47.27
N LEU A 226 24.34 -5.98 47.48
CA LEU A 226 23.14 -6.20 48.32
C LEU A 226 22.41 -4.96 48.90
N VAL A 227 21.14 -4.79 48.53
CA VAL A 227 20.02 -4.77 49.49
C VAL A 227 18.87 -5.61 48.92
N SER A 228 18.27 -6.47 49.75
CA SER A 228 17.12 -7.30 49.41
C SER A 228 15.79 -6.55 49.57
N ASN A 229 14.84 -6.75 48.65
CA ASN A 229 13.43 -6.90 49.07
C ASN A 229 12.58 -7.66 48.05
N ILE A 230 11.70 -8.50 48.59
CA ILE A 230 10.76 -9.35 47.84
C ILE A 230 9.38 -8.68 47.89
N GLN A 231 8.69 -8.53 46.75
CA GLN A 231 7.24 -8.77 46.67
C GLN A 231 6.74 -8.93 45.22
N ASN A 232 5.57 -9.59 45.10
CA ASN A 232 5.06 -10.18 43.86
C ASN A 232 4.32 -9.19 42.95
N GLY A 233 4.42 -9.41 41.63
CA GLY A 233 3.59 -8.74 40.63
C GLY A 233 3.58 -9.51 39.31
N GLY A 234 2.47 -10.20 39.00
CA GLY A 234 2.39 -11.11 37.85
C GLY A 234 2.10 -10.44 36.50
N LEU A 235 2.72 -10.99 35.44
CA LEU A 235 2.24 -11.09 34.05
C LEU A 235 1.52 -9.87 33.40
N LYS A 236 2.15 -9.35 32.33
CA LYS A 236 1.52 -9.20 30.99
C LYS A 236 2.54 -8.78 29.91
N LYS A 237 3.13 -9.76 29.21
CA LYS A 237 3.72 -9.50 27.89
C LYS A 237 2.61 -9.52 26.84
N LYS A 238 2.38 -8.40 26.14
CA LYS A 238 1.51 -8.34 24.97
C LYS A 238 2.07 -9.27 23.88
N ARG A 239 1.35 -10.35 23.55
CA ARG A 239 1.55 -11.06 22.27
C ARG A 239 1.09 -10.14 21.15
N GLN A 240 1.93 -9.96 20.15
CA GLN A 240 1.52 -9.40 18.87
C GLN A 240 0.55 -10.39 18.21
N GLU A 241 -0.64 -9.93 17.82
CA GLU A 241 -1.69 -10.82 17.32
C GLU A 241 -1.37 -11.31 15.89
N SER A 242 -1.76 -12.56 15.59
CA SER A 242 -1.56 -13.18 14.28
C SER A 242 -2.62 -12.69 13.28
N ILE A 243 -2.28 -12.71 11.99
CA ILE A 243 -3.05 -12.12 10.90
C ILE A 243 -4.39 -12.84 10.59
N GLU A 244 -4.67 -13.97 11.26
CA GLU A 244 -5.90 -14.76 11.10
C GLU A 244 -7.19 -14.02 11.48
N LYS A 245 -7.12 -12.91 12.24
CA LYS A 245 -8.29 -12.06 12.54
C LYS A 245 -8.95 -11.44 11.31
N TYR A 246 -8.27 -11.38 10.17
CA TYR A 246 -8.80 -10.84 8.90
C TYR A 246 -9.46 -11.89 8.00
N PHE A 247 -9.44 -13.18 8.36
CA PHE A 247 -10.05 -14.27 7.57
C PHE A 247 -11.34 -14.85 8.15
N THR A 248 -11.90 -14.22 9.19
CA THR A 248 -13.24 -14.55 9.72
C THR A 248 -14.16 -13.34 9.68
N SER A 249 -15.07 -13.31 8.70
CA SER A 249 -16.13 -12.30 8.63
C SER A 249 -17.12 -12.46 9.81
N PRO A 250 -17.44 -11.40 10.56
CA PRO A 250 -18.41 -11.47 11.64
C PRO A 250 -19.83 -11.34 11.10
N ASN A 251 -20.55 -12.46 11.03
CA ASN A 251 -21.98 -12.43 10.76
C ASN A 251 -22.75 -12.19 12.07
N ARG A 252 -23.25 -10.97 12.29
CA ARG A 252 -24.28 -10.67 13.31
C ARG A 252 -25.33 -9.67 12.79
N PRO A 253 -26.57 -9.74 13.30
CA PRO A 253 -27.74 -9.20 12.60
C PRO A 253 -28.18 -7.83 13.13
N VAL A 254 -28.92 -7.11 12.30
CA VAL A 254 -29.71 -5.92 12.70
C VAL A 254 -30.97 -6.38 13.47
N PRO A 255 -31.32 -5.76 14.62
CA PRO A 255 -32.46 -6.21 15.44
C PRO A 255 -33.78 -5.44 15.22
N GLY A 256 -34.90 -6.20 15.22
CA GLY A 256 -36.30 -5.71 15.26
C GLY A 256 -37.00 -5.73 13.91
N LYS A 257 -38.23 -6.23 13.73
CA LYS A 257 -39.25 -6.85 14.63
C LYS A 257 -39.94 -7.99 13.81
N CYS A 258 -40.88 -8.83 14.28
CA CYS A 258 -41.68 -8.85 15.51
C CYS A 258 -41.97 -10.32 15.98
N SER A 259 -43.24 -10.69 16.18
CA SER A 259 -43.78 -11.95 16.74
C SER A 259 -45.26 -12.13 16.28
N PRO A 260 -46.06 -13.16 16.66
CA PRO A 260 -45.79 -14.59 16.86
C PRO A 260 -46.90 -15.55 16.29
N THR A 261 -46.72 -16.87 16.57
CA THR A 261 -47.75 -17.91 16.88
C THR A 261 -48.52 -18.72 15.81
N LYS A 262 -48.37 -20.05 16.01
CA LYS A 262 -49.36 -21.16 15.98
C LYS A 262 -49.60 -22.00 14.69
N GLN A 263 -49.73 -23.30 14.99
CA GLN A 263 -50.02 -24.50 14.18
C GLN A 263 -51.54 -24.57 13.82
N PRO A 264 -52.15 -25.63 13.18
CA PRO A 264 -51.65 -27.02 13.02
C PRO A 264 -52.15 -27.93 11.82
N ARG A 265 -51.70 -29.21 11.85
CA ARG A 265 -52.37 -30.47 11.41
C ARG A 265 -52.58 -30.75 9.89
N GLN A 266 -52.04 -31.86 9.33
CA GLN A 266 -52.65 -33.21 9.06
C GLN A 266 -53.09 -33.38 7.57
N GLN A 267 -53.30 -34.56 6.94
CA GLN A 267 -53.21 -36.02 7.28
C GLN A 267 -53.12 -36.83 5.95
N SER A 268 -52.25 -37.86 5.77
CA SER A 268 -52.60 -39.32 5.72
C SER A 268 -53.36 -39.79 4.44
N PRO A 269 -53.76 -41.08 4.19
CA PRO A 269 -53.84 -42.26 5.07
C PRO A 269 -53.35 -43.64 4.51
N ALA A 270 -53.24 -44.64 5.43
CA ALA A 270 -53.77 -46.03 5.35
C ALA A 270 -53.34 -47.02 4.22
N LYS A 271 -53.38 -48.36 4.36
CA LYS A 271 -53.62 -49.38 5.43
C LYS A 271 -53.22 -50.76 4.77
N GLN A 272 -52.83 -51.85 5.43
CA GLN A 272 -53.58 -52.70 6.39
C GLN A 272 -52.64 -53.70 7.14
N PRO A 273 -53.13 -54.44 8.16
CA PRO A 273 -52.30 -54.92 9.28
C PRO A 273 -52.35 -56.44 9.52
N ILE A 274 -51.70 -56.89 10.60
CA ILE A 274 -52.35 -57.57 11.74
C ILE A 274 -51.68 -57.02 13.03
N PHE A 275 -52.47 -56.72 14.06
CA PHE A 275 -52.05 -56.07 15.31
C PHE A 275 -52.55 -56.95 16.48
N SER A 276 -51.79 -57.18 17.55
CA SER A 276 -51.90 -56.47 18.85
C SER A 276 -51.59 -57.48 19.99
N ASN A 277 -51.12 -57.16 21.21
CA ASN A 277 -50.34 -56.02 21.75
C ASN A 277 -49.82 -56.41 23.17
N LYS A 278 -49.03 -55.54 23.83
CA LYS A 278 -48.69 -55.52 25.28
C LYS A 278 -47.74 -56.62 25.80
N MET A 279 -47.01 -56.49 26.91
CA MET A 279 -46.39 -55.43 27.75
C MET A 279 -45.83 -56.16 29.02
N SER A 280 -45.13 -55.46 29.92
CA SER A 280 -44.88 -55.76 31.36
C SER A 280 -45.54 -57.03 31.98
N THR A 281 -44.87 -57.85 32.81
CA THR A 281 -44.12 -57.45 34.03
C THR A 281 -43.06 -58.48 34.52
N LYS A 282 -42.24 -57.99 35.48
CA LYS A 282 -41.36 -58.65 36.46
C LYS A 282 -41.54 -60.17 36.78
N LYS A 283 -40.40 -60.76 37.19
CA LYS A 283 -40.21 -61.80 38.23
C LYS A 283 -40.82 -63.21 38.04
N THR A 284 -39.92 -64.19 38.22
CA THR A 284 -40.08 -65.50 38.91
C THR A 284 -41.06 -66.56 38.38
N VAL A 285 -40.53 -67.80 38.29
CA VAL A 285 -41.07 -69.09 38.82
C VAL A 285 -42.29 -68.89 39.76
N THR A 286 -43.39 -69.65 39.76
CA THR A 286 -43.53 -71.13 39.89
C THR A 286 -44.89 -71.62 39.28
N PRO A 287 -45.51 -72.78 39.64
CA PRO A 287 -45.65 -73.91 38.72
C PRO A 287 -47.13 -74.30 38.46
N ASP A 288 -47.36 -75.58 38.13
CA ASP A 288 -48.62 -76.15 37.65
C ASP A 288 -49.79 -76.22 38.67
N LYS A 289 -50.95 -76.65 38.16
CA LYS A 289 -52.29 -76.55 38.74
C LYS A 289 -52.60 -77.47 39.94
N LYS A 290 -53.67 -77.03 40.64
CA LYS A 290 -54.77 -77.78 41.29
C LYS A 290 -54.70 -78.18 42.79
N LYS A 291 -55.75 -77.70 43.48
CA LYS A 291 -56.53 -78.27 44.61
C LYS A 291 -56.06 -78.04 46.06
N SER A 292 -57.02 -77.52 46.83
CA SER A 292 -57.20 -77.60 48.29
C SER A 292 -57.92 -78.93 48.66
N PRO A 293 -58.31 -79.22 49.92
CA PRO A 293 -58.03 -78.53 51.20
C PRO A 293 -57.55 -79.47 52.35
N SER A 294 -57.42 -78.91 53.56
CA SER A 294 -57.76 -79.55 54.84
C SER A 294 -56.88 -80.68 55.46
N LYS A 295 -56.38 -80.38 56.67
CA LYS A 295 -56.26 -81.25 57.86
C LYS A 295 -55.81 -82.72 57.67
N ARG A 296 -54.67 -83.07 58.29
CA ARG A 296 -54.71 -83.95 59.48
C ARG A 296 -53.48 -83.87 60.38
N LEU A 297 -53.78 -83.68 61.65
CA LEU A 297 -52.93 -83.89 62.82
C LEU A 297 -52.49 -85.36 62.93
N ALA A 298 -51.22 -85.65 63.26
CA ALA A 298 -50.77 -86.61 64.30
C ALA A 298 -49.37 -87.25 64.07
N LYS A 299 -48.39 -86.76 64.84
CA LYS A 299 -47.53 -87.49 65.81
C LYS A 299 -46.79 -88.80 65.40
N LYS A 300 -45.53 -88.86 65.88
CA LYS A 300 -44.57 -89.99 66.00
C LYS A 300 -43.65 -90.22 64.79
N LEU A 301 -42.36 -90.55 64.94
CA LEU A 301 -41.32 -90.33 65.98
C LEU A 301 -40.03 -90.98 65.45
N LYS A 302 -38.85 -90.31 65.54
CA LYS A 302 -37.50 -90.88 65.27
C LYS A 302 -37.26 -91.28 63.79
N ASP A 303 -36.10 -91.15 63.15
CA ASP A 303 -34.71 -90.87 63.55
C ASP A 303 -34.03 -89.89 62.56
N LYS A 304 -33.39 -88.81 63.02
CA LYS A 304 -31.94 -88.63 63.27
C LYS A 304 -31.01 -88.54 62.03
N TYR A 305 -30.66 -87.29 61.71
CA TYR A 305 -29.27 -86.79 61.62
C TYR A 305 -28.18 -87.74 61.07
N ALA A 306 -28.05 -87.82 59.74
CA ALA A 306 -26.81 -88.21 59.06
C ALA A 306 -26.72 -87.67 57.61
N ALA A 307 -27.85 -87.51 56.92
CA ALA A 307 -27.89 -87.23 55.48
C ALA A 307 -27.70 -85.75 55.05
N ASN A 308 -27.74 -84.77 55.97
CA ASN A 308 -27.75 -83.35 55.59
C ASN A 308 -26.38 -82.79 55.16
N SER A 309 -25.28 -83.21 55.78
CA SER A 309 -23.97 -82.56 55.59
C SER A 309 -23.37 -82.75 54.18
N ARG A 310 -23.47 -83.97 53.60
CA ARG A 310 -22.93 -84.25 52.25
C ARG A 310 -23.72 -83.60 51.10
N LYS A 311 -24.98 -83.24 51.31
CA LYS A 311 -25.84 -82.66 50.25
C LYS A 311 -25.62 -81.16 50.07
N GLU A 312 -25.14 -80.50 51.10
CA GLU A 312 -24.90 -79.05 51.14
C GLU A 312 -23.59 -78.67 50.41
N GLU A 313 -22.54 -79.50 50.54
CA GLU A 313 -21.23 -79.23 49.92
C GLU A 313 -21.22 -79.43 48.39
N LEU A 314 -21.95 -80.44 47.88
CA LEU A 314 -22.04 -80.71 46.45
C LEU A 314 -22.82 -79.62 45.70
N ASN A 315 -23.89 -79.09 46.30
CA ASN A 315 -24.66 -77.97 45.75
C ASN A 315 -23.86 -76.67 45.68
N LYS A 316 -22.93 -76.44 46.64
CA LYS A 316 -22.10 -75.24 46.68
C LYS A 316 -21.15 -75.16 45.46
N LYS A 317 -20.50 -76.28 45.12
CA LYS A 317 -19.56 -76.40 43.99
C LYS A 317 -20.25 -76.29 42.62
N LEU A 318 -21.48 -76.81 42.49
CA LEU A 318 -22.29 -76.65 41.26
C LEU A 318 -22.76 -75.19 41.04
N LEU A 319 -23.13 -74.50 42.12
CA LEU A 319 -23.55 -73.10 42.05
C LEU A 319 -22.41 -72.14 41.70
N GLU A 320 -21.17 -72.41 42.16
CA GLU A 320 -19.98 -71.66 41.76
C GLU A 320 -19.66 -71.82 40.26
N ASN A 321 -19.60 -73.06 39.75
CA ASN A 321 -19.30 -73.30 38.33
C ASN A 321 -20.33 -72.66 37.38
N HIS A 322 -21.61 -72.67 37.75
CA HIS A 322 -22.68 -72.02 36.98
C HIS A 322 -22.63 -70.48 37.04
N LYS A 323 -22.13 -69.90 38.15
CA LYS A 323 -21.88 -68.45 38.26
C LYS A 323 -20.68 -68.02 37.41
N LEU A 324 -19.58 -68.77 37.41
CA LEU A 324 -18.41 -68.44 36.57
C LEU A 324 -18.77 -68.42 35.08
N LYS A 325 -19.37 -69.48 34.53
CA LYS A 325 -19.66 -69.56 33.07
C LYS A 325 -20.62 -68.48 32.58
N ASN A 326 -21.71 -68.20 33.30
CA ASN A 326 -22.73 -67.24 32.86
C ASN A 326 -22.32 -65.76 33.03
N VAL A 327 -21.32 -65.45 33.87
CA VAL A 327 -20.84 -64.08 34.07
C VAL A 327 -19.59 -63.80 33.22
N ILE A 328 -18.63 -64.74 33.18
CA ILE A 328 -17.33 -64.51 32.53
C ILE A 328 -17.46 -64.53 31.00
N ILE A 329 -18.23 -65.46 30.41
CA ILE A 329 -18.32 -65.60 28.95
C ILE A 329 -18.98 -64.37 28.28
N PRO A 330 -20.08 -63.79 28.80
CA PRO A 330 -20.63 -62.55 28.25
C PRO A 330 -19.72 -61.34 28.46
N LEU A 331 -19.01 -61.25 29.60
CA LEU A 331 -18.02 -60.20 29.85
C LEU A 331 -16.84 -60.31 28.86
N GLN A 332 -16.35 -61.51 28.56
CA GLN A 332 -15.33 -61.73 27.52
C GLN A 332 -15.80 -61.30 26.14
N LYS A 333 -17.00 -61.71 25.69
CA LYS A 333 -17.56 -61.28 24.39
C LYS A 333 -17.75 -59.76 24.33
N LYS A 334 -18.17 -59.13 25.43
CA LYS A 334 -18.33 -57.66 25.51
C LYS A 334 -16.98 -56.94 25.46
N ASN A 335 -15.95 -57.46 26.14
CA ASN A 335 -14.59 -56.94 26.08
C ASN A 335 -13.96 -57.10 24.68
N LEU A 336 -14.15 -58.24 24.01
CA LEU A 336 -13.69 -58.45 22.63
C LEU A 336 -14.35 -57.46 21.65
N SER A 337 -15.67 -57.26 21.75
CA SER A 337 -16.37 -56.28 20.90
C SER A 337 -15.96 -54.83 21.19
N MET A 338 -15.62 -54.51 22.44
CA MET A 338 -15.04 -53.21 22.79
C MET A 338 -13.62 -53.04 22.23
N GLN A 339 -12.78 -54.08 22.28
CA GLN A 339 -11.46 -54.08 21.67
C GLN A 339 -11.51 -53.94 20.14
N GLU A 340 -12.42 -54.62 19.44
CA GLU A 340 -12.61 -54.45 18.00
C GLU A 340 -13.08 -53.03 17.63
N LYS A 341 -13.98 -52.45 18.42
CA LYS A 341 -14.39 -51.04 18.24
C LYS A 341 -13.23 -50.08 18.50
N GLN A 342 -12.42 -50.32 19.53
CA GLN A 342 -11.21 -49.54 19.79
C GLN A 342 -10.20 -49.66 18.64
N LYS A 343 -9.94 -50.87 18.13
CA LYS A 343 -9.09 -51.07 16.94
C LYS A 343 -9.60 -50.34 15.71
N ARG A 344 -10.92 -50.38 15.42
CA ARG A 344 -11.51 -49.61 14.30
C ARG A 344 -11.47 -48.09 14.49
N ILE A 345 -11.57 -47.61 15.73
CA ILE A 345 -11.42 -46.19 16.05
C ILE A 345 -9.96 -45.77 15.87
N GLU A 346 -9.02 -46.58 16.36
CA GLU A 346 -7.58 -46.36 16.26
C GLU A 346 -7.10 -46.42 14.80
N GLU A 347 -7.58 -47.38 14.00
CA GLU A 347 -7.32 -47.49 12.56
C GLU A 347 -7.80 -46.25 11.80
N LYS A 348 -9.04 -45.78 12.07
CA LYS A 348 -9.56 -44.53 11.50
C LYS A 348 -8.81 -43.29 11.98
N LEU A 349 -8.26 -43.30 13.19
CA LEU A 349 -7.39 -42.23 13.70
C LEU A 349 -6.06 -42.22 12.92
N ARG A 350 -5.40 -43.38 12.78
CA ARG A 350 -4.15 -43.52 12.01
C ARG A 350 -4.34 -43.16 10.53
N GLU A 351 -5.44 -43.55 9.90
CA GLU A 351 -5.77 -43.17 8.52
C GLU A 351 -5.96 -41.64 8.40
N ARG A 352 -6.67 -41.03 9.36
CA ARG A 352 -6.86 -39.57 9.43
C ARG A 352 -5.56 -38.82 9.72
N GLU A 353 -4.65 -39.41 10.49
CA GLU A 353 -3.31 -38.85 10.76
C GLU A 353 -2.42 -38.91 9.52
N LYS A 354 -2.30 -40.06 8.84
CA LYS A 354 -1.58 -40.16 7.55
C LYS A 354 -2.08 -39.15 6.53
N ARG A 355 -3.40 -39.06 6.35
CA ARG A 355 -4.04 -38.11 5.42
C ARG A 355 -3.85 -36.64 5.82
N LYS A 356 -3.60 -36.37 7.10
CA LYS A 356 -3.25 -35.03 7.63
C LYS A 356 -1.77 -34.73 7.38
N GLU A 357 -0.88 -35.73 7.52
CA GLU A 357 0.55 -35.62 7.25
C GLU A 357 0.85 -35.43 5.76
N GLU A 358 0.23 -36.22 4.88
CA GLU A 358 0.30 -36.05 3.42
C GLU A 358 -0.18 -34.66 2.99
N LYS A 359 -1.29 -34.20 3.57
CA LYS A 359 -1.82 -32.84 3.32
C LYS A 359 -0.88 -31.75 3.84
N ALA A 360 -0.19 -31.98 4.95
CA ALA A 360 0.81 -31.06 5.49
C ALA A 360 2.06 -30.99 4.59
N ARG A 361 2.59 -32.14 4.17
CA ARG A 361 3.73 -32.26 3.25
C ARG A 361 3.45 -31.60 1.90
N LEU A 362 2.25 -31.80 1.35
CA LEU A 362 1.80 -31.13 0.13
C LEU A 362 1.66 -29.61 0.31
N ALA A 363 1.15 -29.15 1.47
CA ALA A 363 1.05 -27.73 1.77
C ALA A 363 2.43 -27.07 1.95
N GLU A 364 3.40 -27.80 2.50
CA GLU A 364 4.80 -27.37 2.65
C GLU A 364 5.51 -27.28 1.30
N PHE A 365 5.36 -28.30 0.44
CA PHE A 365 5.83 -28.24 -0.95
C PHE A 365 5.22 -27.05 -1.72
N MET A 366 3.91 -26.82 -1.59
CA MET A 366 3.27 -25.65 -2.18
C MET A 366 3.78 -24.33 -1.59
N LYS A 367 4.09 -24.28 -0.30
CA LYS A 367 4.63 -23.08 0.35
C LYS A 367 6.01 -22.74 -0.20
N GLU A 368 6.88 -23.74 -0.39
CA GLU A 368 8.21 -23.55 -0.97
C GLU A 368 8.14 -23.23 -2.47
N TRP A 369 7.25 -23.87 -3.22
CA TRP A 369 7.03 -23.57 -4.64
C TRP A 369 6.45 -22.16 -4.89
N ASN A 370 5.63 -21.65 -3.98
CA ASN A 370 5.10 -20.28 -4.02
C ASN A 370 5.98 -19.28 -3.24
N ARG A 371 7.17 -19.69 -2.75
CA ARG A 371 8.12 -18.79 -2.10
C ARG A 371 8.56 -17.76 -3.14
N HIS A 372 8.44 -16.48 -2.79
CA HIS A 372 9.03 -15.45 -3.63
C HIS A 372 10.56 -15.61 -3.52
N ARG A 373 11.21 -15.72 -4.66
CA ARG A 373 12.67 -15.76 -4.82
C ARG A 373 13.10 -14.44 -5.44
N GLU A 374 14.33 -14.00 -5.19
CA GLU A 374 14.85 -12.86 -5.95
C GLU A 374 15.12 -13.29 -7.40
N ASP A 375 14.91 -12.40 -8.36
CA ASP A 375 15.09 -12.72 -9.79
C ASP A 375 16.54 -13.19 -10.09
N LEU A 376 17.52 -12.73 -9.31
CA LEU A 376 18.92 -13.16 -9.40
C LEU A 376 19.19 -14.59 -8.86
N GLU A 377 18.24 -15.18 -8.11
CA GLU A 377 18.29 -16.59 -7.67
C GLU A 377 17.69 -17.55 -8.72
N LEU A 378 17.20 -17.04 -9.85
CA LEU A 378 16.57 -17.85 -10.91
C LEU A 378 17.60 -18.26 -11.96
N GLU A 379 17.69 -19.56 -12.23
CA GLU A 379 18.61 -20.14 -13.22
C GLU A 379 18.14 -19.92 -14.68
N ASP A 380 16.90 -19.47 -14.91
CA ASP A 380 16.27 -19.31 -16.23
C ASP A 380 16.20 -17.86 -16.73
N LEU A 381 17.08 -16.98 -16.23
CA LEU A 381 17.18 -15.58 -16.63
C LEU A 381 17.38 -15.40 -18.15
N LYS A 382 16.41 -14.72 -18.78
CA LYS A 382 16.49 -14.30 -20.18
C LYS A 382 16.98 -12.87 -20.27
N VAL A 383 17.98 -12.62 -21.13
CA VAL A 383 18.45 -11.27 -21.46
C VAL A 383 17.28 -10.46 -22.04
N LEU A 384 17.12 -9.22 -21.58
CA LEU A 384 16.10 -8.32 -22.11
C LEU A 384 16.38 -8.00 -23.58
N PRO A 385 15.36 -7.96 -24.46
CA PRO A 385 15.54 -7.52 -25.84
C PRO A 385 16.01 -6.06 -25.88
N ILE A 386 16.93 -5.76 -26.78
CA ILE A 386 17.42 -4.39 -27.01
C ILE A 386 16.27 -3.57 -27.62
N PRO A 387 15.93 -2.38 -27.07
CA PRO A 387 14.89 -1.53 -27.64
C PRO A 387 15.27 -1.04 -29.05
N SER A 388 14.36 -1.19 -30.02
CA SER A 388 14.49 -0.59 -31.34
C SER A 388 14.11 0.89 -31.30
N VAL A 389 14.96 1.77 -31.83
CA VAL A 389 14.67 3.21 -31.97
C VAL A 389 13.59 3.40 -33.03
N ILE A 390 12.55 4.19 -32.73
CA ILE A 390 11.49 4.54 -33.66
C ILE A 390 11.87 5.86 -34.36
N ASN A 391 12.25 5.80 -35.63
CA ASN A 391 12.47 7.01 -36.43
C ASN A 391 11.18 7.38 -37.18
N CYS A 392 10.40 8.31 -36.63
CA CYS A 392 9.12 8.76 -37.18
C CYS A 392 9.09 10.25 -37.56
N GLY A 393 10.23 10.95 -37.52
CA GLY A 393 10.32 12.39 -37.83
C GLY A 393 9.73 13.32 -36.76
N ILE A 394 9.23 12.79 -35.65
CA ILE A 394 8.76 13.56 -34.49
C ILE A 394 9.89 13.64 -33.46
N PRO A 395 10.26 14.84 -32.95
CA PRO A 395 11.25 14.98 -31.89
C PRO A 395 10.82 14.28 -30.59
N ASP A 396 11.78 13.69 -29.87
CA ASP A 396 11.55 13.00 -28.59
C ASP A 396 10.78 13.88 -27.57
N GLU A 397 11.07 15.19 -27.56
CA GLU A 397 10.40 16.19 -26.71
C GLU A 397 8.89 16.29 -26.95
N ASN A 398 8.42 16.07 -28.19
CA ASN A 398 6.99 16.13 -28.56
C ASN A 398 6.35 14.74 -28.70
N PHE A 399 7.11 13.65 -28.56
CA PHE A 399 6.58 12.30 -28.74
C PHE A 399 5.51 11.94 -27.70
N GLY A 400 5.65 12.43 -26.45
CA GLY A 400 4.64 12.24 -25.41
C GLY A 400 3.28 12.86 -25.77
N ASP A 401 3.29 14.11 -26.21
CA ASP A 401 2.08 14.83 -26.65
C ASP A 401 1.47 14.16 -27.90
N PHE A 402 2.30 13.75 -28.86
CA PHE A 402 1.85 13.00 -30.05
C PHE A 402 1.10 11.72 -29.67
N VAL A 403 1.62 10.92 -28.73
CA VAL A 403 0.93 9.70 -28.25
C VAL A 403 -0.37 10.05 -27.53
N MET A 404 -0.39 11.12 -26.74
CA MET A 404 -1.61 11.59 -26.06
C MET A 404 -2.69 11.98 -27.07
N ILE A 405 -2.34 12.78 -28.09
CA ILE A 405 -3.25 13.20 -29.16
C ILE A 405 -3.78 11.98 -29.92
N LEU A 406 -2.92 11.03 -30.29
CA LEU A 406 -3.30 9.80 -30.98
C LEU A 406 -4.29 8.95 -30.16
N GLU A 407 -4.01 8.76 -28.86
CA GLU A 407 -4.88 8.01 -27.95
C GLU A 407 -6.21 8.74 -27.69
N PHE A 408 -6.23 10.08 -27.67
CA PHE A 408 -7.45 10.87 -27.57
C PHE A 408 -8.40 10.61 -28.74
N PHE A 409 -7.91 10.73 -29.98
CA PHE A 409 -8.71 10.45 -31.17
C PHE A 409 -9.31 9.03 -31.12
N GLN A 410 -8.51 8.03 -30.76
CA GLN A 410 -9.00 6.65 -30.66
C GLN A 410 -10.00 6.46 -29.51
N SER A 411 -9.79 7.10 -28.36
CA SER A 411 -10.63 7.00 -27.17
C SER A 411 -11.98 7.70 -27.32
N PHE A 412 -12.02 8.87 -27.95
CA PHE A 412 -13.20 9.73 -28.07
C PHE A 412 -13.83 9.70 -29.47
N ARG A 413 -13.46 8.71 -30.29
CA ARG A 413 -13.93 8.53 -31.68
C ARG A 413 -15.44 8.64 -31.91
N ASP A 414 -16.24 8.25 -30.92
CA ASP A 414 -17.70 8.24 -31.02
C ASP A 414 -18.27 9.66 -30.82
N ILE A 415 -17.63 10.49 -29.97
CA ILE A 415 -17.94 11.92 -29.80
C ILE A 415 -17.43 12.73 -31.01
N LEU A 416 -16.22 12.43 -31.48
CA LEU A 416 -15.61 13.10 -32.63
C LEU A 416 -16.23 12.69 -33.97
N SER A 417 -17.19 11.75 -33.99
CA SER A 417 -17.79 11.20 -35.21
C SER A 417 -16.78 10.69 -36.25
N LEU A 418 -15.63 10.15 -35.78
CA LEU A 418 -14.37 9.95 -36.53
C LEU A 418 -14.51 9.22 -37.89
N LYS A 419 -15.56 8.43 -38.07
CA LYS A 419 -15.91 7.74 -39.33
C LYS A 419 -16.27 8.68 -40.49
N SER A 420 -16.69 9.92 -40.25
CA SER A 420 -16.99 10.90 -41.31
C SER A 420 -15.74 11.49 -41.96
N PHE A 421 -14.62 11.53 -41.22
CA PHE A 421 -13.36 12.12 -41.67
C PHE A 421 -12.36 11.06 -42.14
N PHE A 422 -12.20 9.97 -41.39
CA PHE A 422 -11.17 8.97 -41.67
C PHE A 422 -11.78 7.63 -42.13
N PRO A 423 -11.48 7.16 -43.36
CA PRO A 423 -11.92 5.85 -43.83
C PRO A 423 -11.49 4.72 -42.89
N GLY A 424 -12.46 4.03 -42.29
CA GLY A 424 -12.24 3.00 -41.25
C GLY A 424 -12.43 3.48 -39.81
N GLY A 425 -12.58 4.79 -39.57
CA GLY A 425 -12.89 5.36 -38.25
C GLY A 425 -11.77 5.24 -37.21
N VAL A 426 -10.52 5.21 -37.67
CA VAL A 426 -9.30 5.09 -36.84
C VAL A 426 -8.24 6.03 -37.41
N VAL A 427 -7.60 6.83 -36.55
CA VAL A 427 -6.38 7.55 -36.91
C VAL A 427 -5.20 6.60 -36.67
N SER A 428 -4.49 6.21 -37.72
CA SER A 428 -3.28 5.38 -37.57
C SER A 428 -2.07 6.23 -37.14
N PHE A 429 -1.05 5.56 -36.60
CA PHE A 429 0.25 6.19 -36.30
C PHE A 429 0.82 6.92 -37.52
N GLU A 430 0.76 6.32 -38.70
CA GLU A 430 1.25 6.89 -39.95
C GLU A 430 0.47 8.14 -40.38
N VAL A 431 -0.87 8.12 -40.22
CA VAL A 431 -1.74 9.27 -40.52
C VAL A 431 -1.46 10.44 -39.58
N MET A 432 -1.23 10.16 -38.28
CA MET A 432 -0.86 11.20 -37.31
C MET A 432 0.54 11.78 -37.57
N VAL A 433 1.52 10.95 -37.91
CA VAL A 433 2.85 11.41 -38.34
C VAL A 433 2.74 12.30 -39.58
N ARG A 434 1.95 11.89 -40.59
CA ARG A 434 1.69 12.70 -41.79
C ARG A 434 1.04 14.04 -41.45
N ALA A 435 0.06 14.07 -40.55
CA ALA A 435 -0.60 15.31 -40.11
C ALA A 435 0.39 16.34 -39.54
N LEU A 436 1.30 15.89 -38.66
CA LEU A 436 2.24 16.80 -38.00
C LEU A 436 3.42 17.19 -38.89
N VAL A 437 4.03 16.21 -39.59
CA VAL A 437 5.28 16.39 -40.34
C VAL A 437 5.03 16.94 -41.75
N THR A 438 3.99 16.50 -42.45
CA THR A 438 3.73 16.89 -43.83
C THR A 438 2.96 18.22 -43.89
N LYS A 439 3.27 19.05 -44.89
CA LYS A 439 2.63 20.37 -45.10
C LYS A 439 1.56 20.27 -46.19
N GLU A 440 0.43 19.68 -45.83
CA GLU A 440 -0.72 19.49 -46.75
C GLU A 440 -1.87 20.40 -46.35
N VAL A 441 -2.33 21.27 -47.26
CA VAL A 441 -3.42 22.23 -46.98
C VAL A 441 -4.75 21.49 -46.78
N ALA A 442 -5.08 20.58 -47.69
CA ALA A 442 -6.21 19.65 -47.58
C ALA A 442 -5.68 18.24 -47.26
N GLY A 443 -5.19 18.06 -46.04
CA GLY A 443 -4.66 16.78 -45.54
C GLY A 443 -5.05 16.51 -44.09
N PRO A 444 -4.55 15.41 -43.51
CA PRO A 444 -5.05 14.87 -42.23
C PRO A 444 -5.05 15.83 -41.04
N LEU A 445 -4.17 16.83 -41.02
CA LEU A 445 -4.15 17.86 -39.98
C LEU A 445 -5.38 18.77 -40.06
N SER A 446 -5.77 19.16 -41.27
CA SER A 446 -6.94 20.00 -41.51
C SER A 446 -8.21 19.25 -41.14
N ASP A 447 -8.31 17.98 -41.53
CA ASP A 447 -9.43 17.10 -41.13
C ASP A 447 -9.53 16.96 -39.60
N MET A 448 -8.39 16.79 -38.90
CA MET A 448 -8.34 16.73 -37.44
C MET A 448 -8.79 18.03 -36.78
N ILE A 449 -8.31 19.19 -37.24
CA ILE A 449 -8.66 20.50 -36.67
C ILE A 449 -10.13 20.82 -36.97
N GLN A 450 -10.60 20.55 -38.20
CA GLN A 450 -12.00 20.70 -38.58
C GLN A 450 -12.92 19.85 -37.70
N MET A 451 -12.58 18.58 -37.48
CA MET A 451 -13.34 17.67 -36.63
C MET A 451 -13.38 18.16 -35.17
N LEU A 452 -12.24 18.59 -34.61
CA LEU A 452 -12.16 19.14 -33.26
C LEU A 452 -12.99 20.43 -33.10
N LEU A 453 -12.89 21.36 -34.06
CA LEU A 453 -13.67 22.60 -34.06
C LEU A 453 -15.18 22.33 -34.22
N GLN A 454 -15.56 21.41 -35.10
CA GLN A 454 -16.97 21.04 -35.27
C GLN A 454 -17.54 20.40 -34.00
N THR A 455 -16.80 19.51 -33.33
CA THR A 455 -17.20 18.98 -32.02
C THR A 455 -17.34 20.09 -30.98
N LEU A 456 -16.40 21.03 -30.91
CA LEU A 456 -16.47 22.17 -29.99
C LEU A 456 -17.69 23.06 -30.26
N PHE A 457 -17.97 23.40 -31.52
CA PHE A 457 -19.09 24.25 -31.89
C PHE A 457 -20.45 23.58 -31.61
N ASN A 458 -20.58 22.27 -31.87
CA ASN A 458 -21.79 21.53 -31.51
C ASN A 458 -21.99 21.53 -29.99
N MET A 459 -20.94 21.25 -29.21
CA MET A 459 -21.02 21.26 -27.73
C MET A 459 -21.30 22.65 -27.14
N GLN A 460 -20.93 23.73 -27.84
CA GLN A 460 -21.30 25.09 -27.46
C GLN A 460 -22.78 25.37 -27.73
N GLU A 461 -23.31 24.93 -28.88
CA GLU A 461 -24.73 25.10 -29.22
C GLU A 461 -25.63 24.26 -28.29
N GLU A 462 -25.27 23.01 -28.02
CA GLU A 462 -25.94 22.13 -27.03
C GLU A 462 -25.94 22.76 -25.62
N GLU A 463 -24.81 23.31 -25.17
CA GLU A 463 -24.70 23.96 -23.86
C GLU A 463 -25.53 25.26 -23.77
N ASP A 464 -25.52 26.10 -24.81
CA ASP A 464 -26.29 27.34 -24.82
C ASP A 464 -27.81 27.05 -24.81
N ASP A 465 -28.27 25.99 -25.48
CA ASP A 465 -29.66 25.52 -25.39
C ASP A 465 -30.01 25.02 -23.97
N GLU A 466 -29.17 24.19 -23.34
CA GLU A 466 -29.37 23.73 -21.94
C GLU A 466 -29.36 24.90 -20.92
N ILE A 467 -28.56 25.94 -21.18
CA ILE A 467 -28.55 27.18 -20.39
C ILE A 467 -29.88 27.95 -20.54
N LEU A 468 -30.42 28.03 -21.76
CA LEU A 468 -31.71 28.68 -22.02
C LEU A 468 -32.88 27.91 -21.39
N GLU A 469 -32.87 26.58 -21.45
CA GLU A 469 -33.89 25.75 -20.79
C GLU A 469 -33.86 25.90 -19.26
N THR A 470 -32.67 25.87 -18.64
CA THR A 470 -32.54 25.97 -17.18
C THR A 470 -32.90 27.35 -16.62
N ASN A 471 -32.69 28.43 -17.38
CA ASN A 471 -33.08 29.79 -17.00
C ASN A 471 -34.59 29.96 -16.83
N ASN A 472 -35.39 29.28 -17.65
CA ASN A 472 -36.86 29.32 -17.58
C ASN A 472 -37.43 28.71 -16.28
N LEU A 473 -36.59 28.08 -15.45
CA LEU A 473 -36.99 27.37 -14.23
C LEU A 473 -36.52 28.03 -12.92
N ASN A 474 -35.52 28.94 -12.94
CA ASN A 474 -34.98 29.55 -11.72
C ASN A 474 -34.45 30.99 -11.93
N THR A 475 -35.06 31.98 -11.28
CA THR A 475 -34.55 33.36 -11.22
C THR A 475 -33.79 33.62 -9.90
N ASP A 476 -32.57 33.09 -9.79
CA ASP A 476 -31.69 33.32 -8.64
C ASP A 476 -30.40 34.02 -9.07
N VAL A 477 -30.21 35.25 -8.60
CA VAL A 477 -29.12 36.17 -8.99
C VAL A 477 -27.79 35.65 -8.44
N GLY A 478 -26.83 35.39 -9.32
CA GLY A 478 -25.57 34.74 -8.97
C GLY A 478 -24.44 35.72 -8.65
N LEU A 479 -23.40 35.21 -8.01
CA LEU A 479 -22.10 35.88 -8.03
C LEU A 479 -21.38 35.46 -9.31
N ASP A 480 -21.00 36.44 -10.13
CA ASP A 480 -20.13 36.27 -11.30
C ASP A 480 -18.78 35.68 -10.89
N MET A 481 -18.54 34.42 -11.29
CA MET A 481 -17.35 33.65 -10.93
C MET A 481 -16.12 34.05 -11.76
N ASP A 482 -16.31 34.74 -12.90
CA ASP A 482 -15.25 35.16 -13.83
C ASP A 482 -14.55 36.48 -13.36
N LYS A 483 -14.48 36.73 -12.05
CA LYS A 483 -13.93 37.95 -11.43
C LYS A 483 -12.59 37.77 -10.71
N ILE A 484 -12.11 36.54 -10.54
CA ILE A 484 -10.94 36.23 -9.69
C ILE A 484 -9.71 35.89 -10.55
N GLY A 485 -9.30 36.83 -11.40
CA GLY A 485 -8.09 36.73 -12.24
C GLY A 485 -7.00 37.73 -11.84
N ASP A 486 -5.75 37.47 -12.25
CA ASP A 486 -4.69 38.49 -12.21
C ASP A 486 -4.90 39.56 -13.29
N VAL A 487 -4.07 40.60 -13.31
CA VAL A 487 -4.21 41.71 -14.28
C VAL A 487 -4.09 41.18 -15.72
N THR A 488 -3.12 40.30 -15.96
CA THR A 488 -2.79 39.72 -17.27
C THR A 488 -3.96 38.91 -17.85
N THR A 489 -4.51 37.98 -17.06
CA THR A 489 -5.68 37.17 -17.44
C THR A 489 -6.91 38.06 -17.62
N SER A 490 -7.15 39.03 -16.73
CA SER A 490 -8.28 39.96 -16.87
C SER A 490 -8.24 40.78 -18.16
N GLU A 491 -7.06 41.21 -18.61
CA GLU A 491 -6.87 41.89 -19.90
C GLU A 491 -7.06 40.94 -21.09
N ALA A 492 -6.50 39.73 -21.02
CA ALA A 492 -6.67 38.70 -22.04
C ALA A 492 -8.15 38.29 -22.22
N MET A 493 -8.91 38.17 -21.12
CA MET A 493 -10.36 37.92 -21.12
C MET A 493 -11.15 39.08 -21.71
N LYS A 494 -10.80 40.34 -21.42
CA LYS A 494 -11.46 41.52 -22.04
C LYS A 494 -11.27 41.50 -23.57
N ALA A 495 -10.04 41.23 -24.03
CA ALA A 495 -9.75 41.06 -25.44
C ALA A 495 -10.51 39.87 -26.05
N ALA A 496 -10.63 38.76 -25.33
CA ALA A 496 -11.40 37.59 -25.76
C ALA A 496 -12.90 37.90 -25.91
N THR A 497 -13.48 38.58 -24.92
CA THR A 497 -14.88 39.02 -24.90
C THR A 497 -15.19 39.94 -26.08
N ALA A 498 -14.27 40.84 -26.43
CA ALA A 498 -14.40 41.69 -27.62
C ALA A 498 -14.36 40.86 -28.92
N ALA A 499 -13.57 39.79 -28.98
CA ALA A 499 -13.38 38.94 -30.15
C ALA A 499 -14.56 38.01 -30.47
N VAL A 500 -15.39 37.64 -29.47
CA VAL A 500 -16.59 36.78 -29.66
C VAL A 500 -17.48 37.24 -30.84
N ASN A 501 -17.68 38.55 -30.97
CA ASN A 501 -18.55 39.12 -32.01
C ASN A 501 -17.83 39.46 -33.33
N TRP A 502 -16.52 39.20 -33.47
CA TRP A 502 -15.77 39.63 -34.65
C TRP A 502 -16.22 38.95 -35.94
N SER A 503 -16.60 37.67 -35.90
CA SER A 503 -17.17 36.99 -37.08
C SER A 503 -18.50 37.60 -37.49
N GLN A 504 -19.40 37.83 -36.53
CA GLN A 504 -20.70 38.43 -36.79
C GLN A 504 -20.59 39.87 -37.33
N LEU A 505 -19.62 40.65 -36.86
CA LEU A 505 -19.38 42.02 -37.31
C LEU A 505 -18.66 42.09 -38.67
N SER A 506 -17.72 41.18 -38.95
CA SER A 506 -16.85 41.25 -40.14
C SER A 506 -17.35 40.41 -41.32
N GLN A 507 -17.99 39.27 -41.02
CA GLN A 507 -18.46 38.27 -41.99
C GLN A 507 -20.00 38.10 -41.98
N GLY A 508 -20.71 38.86 -41.13
CA GLY A 508 -22.17 38.81 -41.02
C GLY A 508 -22.73 37.50 -40.43
N THR A 509 -21.87 36.60 -39.96
CA THR A 509 -22.20 35.20 -39.65
C THR A 509 -21.56 34.81 -38.31
N PRO A 510 -22.26 34.08 -37.42
CA PRO A 510 -21.67 33.62 -36.16
C PRO A 510 -20.56 32.59 -36.41
N LEU A 511 -19.60 32.51 -35.49
CA LEU A 511 -18.37 31.72 -35.66
C LEU A 511 -18.64 30.24 -35.97
N ASN A 512 -19.63 29.63 -35.31
CA ASN A 512 -20.02 28.23 -35.51
C ASN A 512 -20.65 27.92 -36.89
N LYS A 513 -21.01 28.95 -37.68
CA LYS A 513 -21.65 28.80 -39.01
C LYS A 513 -20.73 29.22 -40.16
N LEU A 514 -19.45 29.52 -39.89
CA LEU A 514 -18.44 29.72 -40.92
C LEU A 514 -18.04 28.39 -41.58
N SER A 515 -17.55 28.43 -42.81
CA SER A 515 -17.04 27.22 -43.48
C SER A 515 -15.73 26.76 -42.84
N LEU A 516 -15.65 25.47 -42.52
CA LEU A 516 -14.44 24.81 -42.03
C LEU A 516 -13.68 24.11 -43.17
N ASP A 517 -13.69 24.71 -44.38
CA ASP A 517 -12.90 24.21 -45.50
C ASP A 517 -11.40 24.50 -45.31
N ALA A 518 -10.55 23.74 -46.00
CA ALA A 518 -9.10 23.80 -45.84
C ALA A 518 -8.46 25.20 -46.07
N VAL A 519 -9.14 26.11 -46.76
CA VAL A 519 -8.65 27.48 -47.00
C VAL A 519 -9.08 28.43 -45.88
N ALA A 520 -10.33 28.35 -45.42
CA ALA A 520 -10.84 29.18 -44.31
C ALA A 520 -10.37 28.70 -42.91
N LEU A 521 -10.08 27.41 -42.75
CA LEU A 521 -9.84 26.74 -41.47
C LEU A 521 -8.83 27.45 -40.55
N SER A 522 -7.76 28.03 -41.11
CA SER A 522 -6.73 28.71 -40.31
C SER A 522 -7.23 30.00 -39.66
N GLU A 523 -8.10 30.76 -40.33
CA GLU A 523 -8.70 31.97 -39.74
C GLU A 523 -9.88 31.62 -38.82
N VAL A 524 -10.69 30.60 -39.13
CA VAL A 524 -11.75 30.14 -38.20
C VAL A 524 -11.15 29.63 -36.89
N LEU A 525 -10.06 28.85 -36.97
CA LEU A 525 -9.26 28.46 -35.81
C LEU A 525 -8.71 29.68 -35.04
N ARG A 526 -8.19 30.68 -35.76
CA ARG A 526 -7.63 31.90 -35.16
C ARG A 526 -8.71 32.70 -34.42
N LEU A 527 -9.89 32.86 -35.01
CA LEU A 527 -11.04 33.53 -34.41
C LEU A 527 -11.54 32.78 -33.17
N HIS A 528 -11.67 31.44 -33.24
CA HIS A 528 -12.01 30.61 -32.08
C HIS A 528 -11.03 30.78 -30.91
N LEU A 529 -9.73 30.70 -31.18
CA LEU A 529 -8.71 30.92 -30.15
C LEU A 529 -8.77 32.36 -29.61
N LEU A 530 -8.97 33.36 -30.48
CA LEU A 530 -9.16 34.77 -30.07
C LEU A 530 -10.39 34.99 -29.19
N SER A 531 -11.50 34.28 -29.40
CA SER A 531 -12.69 34.36 -28.55
C SER A 531 -12.67 33.46 -27.30
N SER A 532 -11.79 32.45 -27.26
CA SER A 532 -11.63 31.52 -26.13
C SER A 532 -11.29 32.25 -24.82
N GLY A 533 -11.91 31.84 -23.71
CA GLY A 533 -11.86 32.56 -22.42
C GLY A 533 -12.61 33.89 -22.37
N GLY A 534 -13.47 34.19 -23.35
CA GLY A 534 -14.34 35.36 -23.31
C GLY A 534 -15.37 35.29 -22.17
N ARG A 535 -15.61 36.42 -21.49
CA ARG A 535 -16.64 36.48 -20.44
C ARG A 535 -18.00 36.15 -21.05
N SER A 536 -18.67 35.22 -20.40
CA SER A 536 -20.04 34.83 -20.73
C SER A 536 -21.02 35.47 -19.74
N GLY A 537 -22.32 35.39 -20.01
CA GLY A 537 -23.34 35.93 -19.11
C GLY A 537 -23.27 35.29 -17.72
N GLU A 538 -23.74 36.01 -16.69
CA GLU A 538 -23.75 35.53 -15.29
C GLU A 538 -24.43 34.15 -15.16
N LEU A 539 -25.54 33.96 -15.88
CA LEU A 539 -26.24 32.69 -16.03
C LEU A 539 -25.32 31.58 -16.59
N SER A 540 -24.68 31.82 -17.74
CA SER A 540 -23.76 30.86 -18.38
C SER A 540 -22.55 30.53 -17.51
N SER A 541 -21.99 31.52 -16.80
CA SER A 541 -20.89 31.34 -15.85
C SER A 541 -21.32 30.45 -14.67
N LYS A 542 -22.49 30.74 -14.06
CA LYS A 542 -23.08 29.93 -12.98
C LYS A 542 -23.38 28.49 -13.43
N TRP A 543 -23.93 28.32 -14.63
CA TRP A 543 -24.24 27.01 -15.21
C TRP A 543 -22.98 26.19 -15.46
N ARG A 544 -21.97 26.76 -16.14
CA ARG A 544 -20.70 26.07 -16.42
C ARG A 544 -19.96 25.67 -15.16
N TYR A 545 -19.93 26.56 -14.16
CA TYR A 545 -19.32 26.25 -12.86
C TYR A 545 -19.99 25.04 -12.19
N GLN A 546 -21.31 24.88 -12.34
CA GLN A 546 -22.04 23.73 -11.79
C GLN A 546 -21.82 22.45 -12.61
N GLN A 547 -22.08 22.47 -13.93
CA GLN A 547 -22.09 21.26 -14.76
C GLN A 547 -20.70 20.80 -15.20
N ARG A 548 -19.77 21.74 -15.47
CA ARG A 548 -18.37 21.40 -15.78
C ARG A 548 -17.50 21.27 -14.53
N GLY A 549 -18.10 21.12 -13.33
CA GLY A 549 -17.40 20.76 -12.10
C GLY A 549 -16.36 21.78 -11.63
N GLY A 550 -16.76 23.04 -11.49
CA GLY A 550 -15.95 24.16 -10.98
C GLY A 550 -15.26 25.01 -12.05
N TYR A 551 -15.53 24.77 -13.34
CA TYR A 551 -14.94 25.51 -14.46
C TYR A 551 -15.32 26.99 -14.45
N THR A 552 -14.33 27.85 -14.68
CA THR A 552 -14.49 29.29 -14.92
C THR A 552 -13.91 29.67 -16.28
N SER A 553 -14.23 30.85 -16.80
CA SER A 553 -13.66 31.33 -18.07
C SER A 553 -12.14 31.60 -18.00
N LEU A 554 -11.54 31.56 -16.80
CA LEU A 554 -10.08 31.61 -16.57
C LEU A 554 -9.40 30.27 -16.84
N ASP A 555 -10.14 29.15 -16.73
CA ASP A 555 -9.62 27.79 -16.91
C ASP A 555 -9.59 27.35 -18.39
N ASP A 556 -9.92 28.26 -19.33
CA ASP A 556 -10.00 27.97 -20.76
C ASP A 556 -8.60 27.72 -21.35
N PRO A 557 -8.32 26.52 -21.91
CA PRO A 557 -7.01 26.22 -22.51
C PRO A 557 -6.63 27.15 -23.68
N GLY A 558 -7.61 27.71 -24.40
CA GLY A 558 -7.38 28.70 -25.45
C GLY A 558 -6.96 30.06 -24.92
N LEU A 559 -7.43 30.45 -23.73
CA LEU A 559 -6.94 31.62 -23.01
C LEU A 559 -5.50 31.41 -22.54
N GLN A 560 -5.21 30.25 -21.95
CA GLN A 560 -3.85 29.89 -21.53
C GLN A 560 -2.86 29.88 -22.71
N LEU A 561 -3.23 29.24 -23.83
CA LEU A 561 -2.42 29.18 -25.06
C LEU A 561 -2.05 30.60 -25.56
N ARG A 562 -2.96 31.56 -25.44
CA ARG A 562 -2.74 32.94 -25.86
C ARG A 562 -1.77 33.72 -24.97
N ILE A 563 -1.78 33.43 -23.68
CA ILE A 563 -0.90 34.07 -22.69
C ILE A 563 0.52 33.48 -22.82
N GLU A 564 0.64 32.15 -22.90
CA GLU A 564 1.94 31.46 -22.96
C GLU A 564 2.59 31.49 -24.36
N HIS A 565 1.78 31.41 -25.42
CA HIS A 565 2.24 31.24 -26.80
C HIS A 565 1.59 32.24 -27.79
N PRO A 566 1.68 33.56 -27.56
CA PRO A 566 1.07 34.58 -28.42
C PRO A 566 1.65 34.64 -29.84
N HIS A 567 2.79 33.98 -30.11
CA HIS A 567 3.34 33.87 -31.46
C HIS A 567 2.45 33.02 -32.38
N ILE A 568 1.73 32.03 -31.85
CA ILE A 568 0.86 31.15 -32.63
C ILE A 568 -0.27 31.95 -33.30
N LEU A 569 -0.96 32.82 -32.55
CA LEU A 569 -1.99 33.70 -33.11
C LEU A 569 -1.45 34.69 -34.15
N ARG A 570 -0.22 35.18 -33.97
CA ARG A 570 0.44 36.09 -34.92
C ARG A 570 0.78 35.37 -36.22
N ALA A 571 1.24 34.12 -36.15
CA ALA A 571 1.50 33.29 -37.31
C ALA A 571 0.20 32.95 -38.06
N LEU A 572 -0.85 32.54 -37.34
CA LEU A 572 -2.16 32.21 -37.94
C LEU A 572 -2.81 33.38 -38.71
N SER A 573 -2.46 34.65 -38.43
CA SER A 573 -2.98 35.80 -39.21
C SER A 573 -2.43 35.89 -40.64
N VAL A 574 -1.31 35.22 -40.93
CA VAL A 574 -0.55 35.41 -42.18
C VAL A 574 -0.04 34.10 -42.80
N THR A 575 -0.31 32.95 -42.16
CA THR A 575 0.27 31.65 -42.51
C THR A 575 -0.71 30.53 -42.17
N SER A 576 -0.80 29.53 -43.05
CA SER A 576 -1.65 28.35 -42.83
C SER A 576 -1.19 27.54 -41.62
N VAL A 577 -2.13 27.00 -40.85
CA VAL A 577 -1.84 26.07 -39.73
C VAL A 577 -0.98 24.88 -40.16
N CYS A 578 -1.07 24.46 -41.42
CA CYS A 578 -0.30 23.35 -41.98
C CYS A 578 1.19 23.66 -42.16
N GLU A 579 1.57 24.94 -42.23
CA GLU A 579 2.95 25.38 -42.42
C GLU A 579 3.70 25.65 -41.11
N LEU A 580 2.97 25.77 -39.99
CA LEU A 580 3.51 26.04 -38.66
C LEU A 580 4.53 24.97 -38.19
N PRO A 581 5.44 25.32 -37.26
CA PRO A 581 6.31 24.36 -36.59
C PRO A 581 5.54 23.21 -35.94
N LEU A 582 6.12 22.00 -35.91
CA LEU A 582 5.50 20.82 -35.30
C LEU A 582 5.07 21.07 -33.85
N GLY A 583 5.92 21.75 -33.07
CA GLY A 583 5.63 22.10 -31.67
C GLY A 583 4.43 23.05 -31.50
N ASP A 584 4.12 23.89 -32.50
CA ASP A 584 2.95 24.77 -32.48
C ASP A 584 1.69 24.02 -32.94
N LYS A 585 1.80 23.16 -33.97
CA LYS A 585 0.71 22.25 -34.37
C LYS A 585 0.24 21.36 -33.21
N VAL A 586 1.19 20.77 -32.48
CA VAL A 586 0.92 19.94 -31.29
C VAL A 586 0.22 20.76 -30.21
N ARG A 587 0.69 21.98 -29.92
CA ARG A 587 0.05 22.89 -28.94
C ARG A 587 -1.39 23.25 -29.31
N ILE A 588 -1.65 23.54 -30.60
CA ILE A 588 -3.00 23.80 -31.10
C ILE A 588 -3.91 22.59 -30.89
N LEU A 589 -3.48 21.40 -31.30
CA LEU A 589 -4.27 20.17 -31.12
C LEU A 589 -4.53 19.87 -29.64
N THR A 590 -3.50 19.93 -28.79
CA THR A 590 -3.63 19.75 -27.34
C THR A 590 -4.57 20.79 -26.72
N CYS A 591 -4.54 22.05 -27.17
CA CYS A 591 -5.46 23.09 -26.72
C CYS A 591 -6.93 22.76 -27.03
N LEU A 592 -7.24 22.41 -28.29
CA LEU A 592 -8.60 22.05 -28.70
C LEU A 592 -9.08 20.77 -27.99
N ILE A 593 -8.20 19.78 -27.83
CA ILE A 593 -8.47 18.54 -27.07
C ILE A 593 -8.80 18.88 -25.60
N ASN A 594 -7.98 19.70 -24.96
CA ASN A 594 -8.20 20.11 -23.58
C ASN A 594 -9.52 20.89 -23.45
N GLN A 595 -9.87 21.76 -24.40
CA GLN A 595 -11.17 22.44 -24.42
C GLN A 595 -12.33 21.43 -24.45
N ILE A 596 -12.30 20.42 -25.34
CA ILE A 596 -13.32 19.36 -25.41
C ILE A 596 -13.43 18.60 -24.06
N LEU A 597 -12.30 18.29 -23.43
CA LEU A 597 -12.26 17.59 -22.14
C LEU A 597 -12.89 18.37 -20.97
N THR A 598 -13.17 19.66 -21.11
CA THR A 598 -13.86 20.45 -20.08
C THR A 598 -15.38 20.27 -20.05
N TYR A 599 -16.00 19.84 -21.17
CA TYR A 599 -17.47 19.79 -21.30
C TYR A 599 -18.09 18.65 -20.47
N ALA A 600 -19.28 18.91 -19.90
CA ALA A 600 -19.97 17.99 -18.99
C ALA A 600 -20.14 16.58 -19.58
N VAL A 601 -20.68 16.48 -20.81
CA VAL A 601 -20.87 15.22 -21.55
C VAL A 601 -19.59 14.38 -21.65
N VAL A 602 -18.43 15.04 -21.82
CA VAL A 602 -17.13 14.37 -21.95
C VAL A 602 -16.62 13.91 -20.58
N ARG A 603 -16.84 14.70 -19.53
CA ARG A 603 -16.49 14.36 -18.15
C ARG A 603 -17.31 13.17 -17.64
N ASP A 604 -18.62 13.17 -17.87
CA ASP A 604 -19.50 12.06 -17.50
C ASP A 604 -19.09 10.76 -18.20
N LEU A 605 -18.72 10.82 -19.48
CA LEU A 605 -18.18 9.68 -20.22
C LEU A 605 -16.85 9.17 -19.62
N ILE A 606 -15.98 10.06 -19.14
CA ILE A 606 -14.73 9.68 -18.48
C ILE A 606 -15.01 8.97 -17.16
N ASP A 607 -15.92 9.48 -16.33
CA ASP A 607 -16.27 8.87 -15.05
C ASP A 607 -16.98 7.52 -15.23
N GLU A 608 -17.93 7.42 -16.17
CA GLU A 608 -18.62 6.16 -16.50
C GLU A 608 -17.63 5.08 -17.00
N ARG A 609 -16.67 5.46 -17.85
CA ARG A 609 -15.56 4.58 -18.28
C ARG A 609 -14.61 4.25 -17.12
N GLY A 610 -14.38 5.19 -16.21
CA GLY A 610 -13.60 4.99 -14.99
C GLY A 610 -14.20 3.92 -14.09
N ASP A 611 -15.51 3.93 -13.89
CA ASP A 611 -16.23 2.92 -13.10
C ASP A 611 -16.29 1.56 -13.82
N LYS A 612 -16.54 1.53 -15.13
CA LYS A 612 -16.41 0.31 -15.95
C LYS A 612 -15.00 -0.30 -15.83
N MET A 613 -13.94 0.52 -15.83
CA MET A 613 -12.57 0.06 -15.62
C MET A 613 -12.37 -0.52 -14.20
N LYS A 614 -12.92 0.10 -13.15
CA LYS A 614 -12.85 -0.42 -11.77
C LYS A 614 -13.50 -1.81 -11.69
N GLN A 615 -14.67 -1.97 -12.29
CA GLN A 615 -15.39 -3.25 -12.35
C GLN A 615 -14.58 -4.32 -13.11
N ILE A 616 -14.12 -4.04 -14.32
CA ILE A 616 -13.33 -4.98 -15.14
C ILE A 616 -12.02 -5.37 -14.43
N LYS A 617 -11.38 -4.45 -13.68
CA LYS A 617 -10.20 -4.77 -12.85
C LYS A 617 -10.54 -5.71 -11.69
N ALA A 618 -11.70 -5.56 -11.06
CA ALA A 618 -12.16 -6.48 -10.02
C ALA A 618 -12.44 -7.88 -10.58
N ASP A 619 -13.11 -7.97 -11.74
CA ASP A 619 -13.42 -9.22 -12.41
C ASP A 619 -12.14 -9.93 -12.89
N LEU A 620 -11.20 -9.19 -13.48
CA LEU A 620 -9.89 -9.71 -13.87
C LEU A 620 -9.10 -10.25 -12.67
N LYS A 621 -9.16 -9.59 -11.52
CA LYS A 621 -8.54 -10.08 -10.28
C LYS A 621 -9.22 -11.36 -9.77
N ALA A 622 -10.55 -11.43 -9.83
CA ALA A 622 -11.30 -12.64 -9.47
C ALA A 622 -10.95 -13.82 -10.39
N MET A 623 -10.86 -13.58 -11.70
CA MET A 623 -10.46 -14.57 -12.70
C MET A 623 -9.01 -15.04 -12.52
N GLN A 624 -8.08 -14.13 -12.20
CA GLN A 624 -6.69 -14.48 -11.88
C GLN A 624 -6.59 -15.33 -10.60
N VAL A 625 -7.36 -15.02 -9.55
CA VAL A 625 -7.42 -15.84 -8.33
C VAL A 625 -8.01 -17.22 -8.64
N ALA A 626 -9.06 -17.31 -9.45
CA ALA A 626 -9.64 -18.58 -9.89
C ALA A 626 -8.65 -19.40 -10.74
N GLN A 627 -7.90 -18.76 -11.64
CA GLN A 627 -6.87 -19.41 -12.46
C GLN A 627 -5.70 -19.91 -11.60
N SER A 628 -5.20 -19.09 -10.67
CA SER A 628 -4.15 -19.49 -9.72
C SER A 628 -4.58 -20.65 -8.83
N LYS A 629 -5.85 -20.65 -8.37
CA LYS A 629 -6.44 -21.79 -7.64
C LYS A 629 -6.45 -23.07 -8.50
N LYS A 630 -6.95 -23.00 -9.74
CA LYS A 630 -6.92 -24.14 -10.69
C LYS A 630 -5.50 -24.63 -10.97
N GLN A 631 -4.53 -23.73 -11.11
CA GLN A 631 -3.12 -24.09 -11.30
C GLN A 631 -2.54 -24.80 -10.06
N ARG A 632 -2.84 -24.32 -8.85
CA ARG A 632 -2.43 -24.98 -7.59
C ARG A 632 -3.05 -26.38 -7.47
N GLU A 633 -4.34 -26.52 -7.78
CA GLU A 633 -5.03 -27.82 -7.80
C GLU A 633 -4.42 -28.77 -8.86
N ALA A 634 -4.13 -28.29 -10.07
CA ALA A 634 -3.47 -29.08 -11.11
C ALA A 634 -2.03 -29.51 -10.72
N THR A 635 -1.26 -28.63 -10.09
CA THR A 635 0.09 -28.95 -9.58
C THR A 635 0.01 -29.96 -8.42
N ALA A 636 -1.00 -29.85 -7.55
CA ALA A 636 -1.28 -30.83 -6.51
C ALA A 636 -1.52 -32.24 -7.09
N LEU A 637 -2.37 -32.32 -8.11
CA LEU A 637 -2.72 -33.56 -8.79
C LEU A 637 -1.52 -34.17 -9.53
N ARG A 638 -0.65 -33.34 -10.14
CA ARG A 638 0.62 -33.79 -10.73
C ARG A 638 1.57 -34.36 -9.68
N TYR A 639 1.72 -33.69 -8.53
CA TYR A 639 2.54 -34.18 -7.43
C TYR A 639 2.01 -35.53 -6.90
N LEU A 640 0.71 -35.63 -6.63
CA LEU A 640 0.08 -36.87 -6.16
C LEU A 640 0.29 -38.03 -7.15
N ARG A 641 0.01 -37.82 -8.44
CA ARG A 641 0.26 -38.81 -9.50
C ARG A 641 1.73 -39.25 -9.54
N ASN A 642 2.68 -38.32 -9.39
CA ASN A 642 4.11 -38.66 -9.38
C ASN A 642 4.49 -39.45 -8.11
N THR A 643 3.91 -39.16 -6.95
CA THR A 643 4.14 -39.96 -5.74
C THR A 643 3.53 -41.36 -5.83
N GLU A 644 2.35 -41.50 -6.43
CA GLU A 644 1.69 -42.79 -6.67
C GLU A 644 2.47 -43.67 -7.65
N THR A 645 3.00 -43.11 -8.73
CA THR A 645 3.84 -43.85 -9.68
C THR A 645 5.19 -44.24 -9.07
N SER A 646 5.83 -43.36 -8.28
CA SER A 646 7.05 -43.71 -7.53
C SER A 646 6.82 -44.82 -6.50
N ALA A 647 5.73 -44.76 -5.74
CA ALA A 647 5.37 -45.80 -4.77
C ALA A 647 5.04 -47.14 -5.46
N SER A 648 4.39 -47.10 -6.62
CA SER A 648 4.10 -48.29 -7.43
C SER A 648 5.37 -48.91 -8.03
N ALA A 649 6.33 -48.09 -8.45
CA ALA A 649 7.64 -48.56 -8.92
C ALA A 649 8.46 -49.23 -7.81
N LEU A 650 8.47 -48.65 -6.60
CA LEU A 650 9.10 -49.25 -5.42
C LEU A 650 8.44 -50.59 -5.05
N SER A 651 7.11 -50.64 -4.98
CA SER A 651 6.32 -51.86 -4.74
C SER A 651 6.62 -52.97 -5.76
N ASN A 652 6.72 -52.63 -7.04
CA ASN A 652 7.12 -53.59 -8.08
C ASN A 652 8.58 -54.03 -7.94
N SER A 653 9.51 -53.15 -7.55
CA SER A 653 10.90 -53.54 -7.32
C SER A 653 11.05 -54.50 -6.13
N GLU A 654 10.34 -54.27 -5.02
CA GLU A 654 10.34 -55.18 -3.86
C GLU A 654 9.69 -56.54 -4.17
N ARG A 655 8.79 -56.62 -5.17
CA ARG A 655 8.22 -57.86 -5.69
C ARG A 655 9.11 -58.61 -6.69
N ILE A 656 10.13 -57.97 -7.26
CA ILE A 656 11.08 -58.60 -8.19
C ILE A 656 12.32 -59.11 -7.43
N VAL A 657 12.57 -58.58 -6.22
CA VAL A 657 13.67 -58.98 -5.31
C VAL A 657 13.25 -60.09 -4.33
N ARG A 658 11.98 -60.54 -4.37
CA ARG A 658 11.43 -61.69 -3.61
C ARG A 658 10.99 -62.80 -4.55
#